data_AF-A0A2H1I1Z9-F1
#
_entry.id   AF-A0A2H1I1Z9-F1
#
_cell.length_a   1.000
_cell.length_b   1.000
_cell.length_c   1.000
_cell.angle_alpha   90.00
_cell.angle_beta   90.00
_cell.angle_gamma   90.00
#
_symmetry.space_group_name_H-M   'P 1'
#
loop_
_entity.id
_entity.type
_entity.pdbx_description
1 polymer ?
#
loop_
_entity_poly.entity_id
_entity_poly.type
_entity_poly.pdbx_seq_one_letter_code
_entity_poly.pdbx_strand_id
1 'polypeptide(L)'
;MHPLTLSRLKALTMKKLILAPAVALAFTGLVAAPVAAAETPSTHSASAKAEAKAEQDKKDKEAADKLAKEEAAQKKADEEKAAAEKEAKEKAEQEKKDAAEKKAADKKAAAKKAADDKKKADDKADKKSGDDAKDAKKPAPKDDEPKKDDSDDKDDVEEINAQLKVAASSVSAEDLATKGVKVTVTGLEKGDKLSTSGLSAPATTASGSTATLNVKYNGDAEDLTEGSKALTVKVQREGVSAESLQTQVKVTKADVDPKVSLTVDPEEITAEDLANKDKGVTVTVSGVKEGDKIKDSLTGDTETAEKDGDYKLHLYYQGAAEDLAEGKKSFTVTIDREGEDSVTLEGEINVVDEVSDVDPKVSLSTNEISVEDFKKDGLKFTGEGFSPNGTVSVQGEAVSAQSAAPQADKATADEDGNVSGVVTAPESIEAGKYSLTFIDDETGKKSAPVEVTVTEDDAVEAIDASLKVDPKEITAADLANKDKGVTVTVTGVKKGDKITDSLTGDTETAEADGDYKLHLYYQGNPDSLEEGKVPFTVTIDREGTESETLNGNITVVAEDKEDGDDGDGGDTPEAPAEASFTVSPKTLEAADFANDKKGVTLAVEDCEPGADVHFEVTPKGIQVTAYENTVQADDEGKASVNVFGTSDNVSAYVGDYTASATCGDDSMKESFTVTAGADGGGSDGGDNGGNDGSQLPRTGADLGGLASGAMLLLVGGAAIAMTGRRKKVGQSPTDF
;
A
#
# COMPACT_ATOMS: atom_id res chain seq x y z
N MET A 1 -56.79 32.05 -23.07
CA MET A 1 -58.17 31.50 -23.04
C MET A 1 -58.53 31.01 -24.44
N HIS A 2 -59.34 29.95 -24.53
CA HIS A 2 -59.85 29.31 -25.76
C HIS A 2 -58.83 28.61 -26.70
N PRO A 3 -59.25 27.60 -27.51
CA PRO A 3 -58.36 26.50 -27.94
C PRO A 3 -58.42 26.11 -29.44
N LEU A 4 -57.53 25.19 -29.86
CA LEU A 4 -57.60 24.40 -31.10
C LEU A 4 -57.19 22.94 -30.79
N THR A 5 -58.10 21.96 -30.68
CA THR A 5 -58.87 21.20 -31.71
C THR A 5 -58.08 20.10 -32.44
N LEU A 6 -58.58 18.87 -32.32
CA LEU A 6 -57.98 17.62 -32.82
C LEU A 6 -58.33 17.33 -34.30
N SER A 7 -57.39 16.75 -35.07
CA SER A 7 -57.62 15.95 -36.30
C SER A 7 -56.30 15.37 -36.83
N ARG A 8 -56.21 14.27 -37.59
CA ARG A 8 -56.86 12.94 -37.67
C ARG A 8 -56.26 12.24 -38.91
N LEU A 9 -55.96 10.94 -38.81
CA LEU A 9 -55.85 9.94 -39.90
C LEU A 9 -54.72 9.99 -40.96
N LYS A 10 -53.86 8.95 -40.93
CA LYS A 10 -53.55 7.95 -41.99
C LYS A 10 -52.75 6.81 -41.30
N ALA A 11 -53.07 5.51 -41.26
CA ALA A 11 -53.92 4.58 -42.01
C ALA A 11 -53.25 3.88 -43.21
N LEU A 12 -52.72 2.67 -42.99
CA LEU A 12 -52.49 1.50 -43.88
C LEU A 12 -51.75 0.42 -43.02
N THR A 13 -51.91 -0.91 -43.10
CA THR A 13 -52.93 -1.77 -43.77
C THR A 13 -53.09 -3.09 -42.99
N MET A 14 -54.23 -3.78 -43.12
CA MET A 14 -54.47 -5.13 -42.56
C MET A 14 -53.90 -6.25 -43.45
N LYS A 15 -53.64 -7.42 -42.86
CA LYS A 15 -54.27 -8.71 -43.24
C LYS A 15 -54.26 -9.70 -42.06
N LYS A 16 -55.01 -10.80 -42.17
CA LYS A 16 -55.42 -11.71 -41.07
C LYS A 16 -55.87 -13.06 -41.67
N LEU A 17 -55.76 -14.17 -40.91
CA LEU A 17 -56.69 -15.32 -40.80
C LEU A 17 -56.04 -16.73 -40.75
N ILE A 18 -56.49 -17.55 -39.78
CA ILE A 18 -56.81 -19.00 -39.83
C ILE A 18 -55.67 -20.01 -40.11
N LEU A 19 -55.45 -20.97 -39.19
CA LEU A 19 -55.96 -22.37 -39.31
C LEU A 19 -55.82 -23.20 -38.01
N ALA A 20 -56.72 -24.17 -37.85
CA ALA A 20 -56.74 -25.32 -36.93
C ALA A 20 -57.48 -26.48 -37.68
N PRO A 21 -57.45 -27.78 -37.29
CA PRO A 21 -57.20 -28.32 -35.93
C PRO A 21 -56.43 -29.67 -35.80
N ALA A 22 -56.19 -30.06 -34.54
CA ALA A 22 -56.17 -31.40 -33.93
C ALA A 22 -55.74 -32.69 -34.69
N VAL A 23 -54.78 -33.41 -34.08
CA VAL A 23 -54.66 -34.89 -34.03
C VAL A 23 -54.24 -35.27 -32.59
N ALA A 24 -54.53 -36.50 -32.12
CA ALA A 24 -54.27 -36.94 -30.74
C ALA A 24 -53.54 -38.30 -30.65
N LEU A 25 -52.73 -38.47 -29.60
CA LEU A 25 -52.23 -39.74 -29.04
C LEU A 25 -52.30 -39.57 -27.51
N ALA A 26 -53.04 -40.35 -26.71
CA ALA A 26 -53.13 -41.81 -26.55
C ALA A 26 -52.07 -42.38 -25.58
N PHE A 27 -52.37 -42.32 -24.28
CA PHE A 27 -51.73 -43.13 -23.23
C PHE A 27 -52.70 -44.21 -22.75
N THR A 28 -52.23 -45.45 -22.58
CA THR A 28 -53.10 -46.62 -22.33
C THR A 28 -52.51 -47.60 -21.30
N GLY A 29 -53.18 -47.72 -20.15
CA GLY A 29 -52.95 -48.79 -19.16
C GLY A 29 -51.67 -48.67 -18.31
N LEU A 30 -51.45 -49.51 -17.29
CA LEU A 30 -52.41 -50.45 -16.66
C LEU A 30 -52.08 -50.67 -15.16
N VAL A 31 -53.13 -50.59 -14.35
CA VAL A 31 -53.33 -51.05 -12.95
C VAL A 31 -52.29 -52.03 -12.34
N ALA A 32 -51.78 -51.67 -11.15
CA ALA A 32 -51.51 -52.61 -10.05
C ALA A 32 -51.57 -51.91 -8.68
N ALA A 33 -52.20 -52.53 -7.67
CA ALA A 33 -52.23 -52.05 -6.29
C ALA A 33 -52.47 -53.21 -5.31
N PRO A 34 -51.92 -53.12 -4.08
CA PRO A 34 -52.58 -53.62 -2.86
C PRO A 34 -52.73 -52.48 -1.82
N VAL A 35 -53.95 -52.11 -1.39
CA VAL A 35 -54.79 -52.77 -0.35
C VAL A 35 -54.32 -52.52 1.10
N ALA A 36 -54.85 -51.45 1.71
CA ALA A 36 -55.15 -51.20 3.14
C ALA A 36 -55.35 -49.68 3.33
N ALA A 37 -56.31 -49.14 4.09
CA ALA A 37 -57.53 -49.70 4.71
C ALA A 37 -58.66 -48.62 4.68
N ALA A 38 -59.83 -48.92 5.27
CA ALA A 38 -60.93 -47.95 5.44
C ALA A 38 -60.56 -46.87 6.51
N GLU A 39 -61.24 -45.73 6.71
CA GLU A 39 -62.69 -45.45 6.68
C GLU A 39 -63.03 -44.00 6.24
N THR A 40 -64.33 -43.65 6.25
CA THR A 40 -64.88 -42.29 6.04
C THR A 40 -66.18 -42.13 6.85
N PRO A 41 -66.76 -40.91 7.06
CA PRO A 41 -66.25 -39.56 6.79
C PRO A 41 -66.34 -38.60 8.02
N SER A 42 -65.70 -37.43 7.95
CA SER A 42 -66.18 -36.22 8.67
C SER A 42 -65.80 -34.93 7.93
N THR A 43 -66.62 -33.88 8.06
CA THR A 43 -66.63 -32.74 7.13
C THR A 43 -66.12 -31.42 7.75
N HIS A 44 -64.80 -31.25 7.89
CA HIS A 44 -64.17 -29.97 8.26
C HIS A 44 -62.77 -29.80 7.63
N SER A 45 -62.67 -29.30 6.39
CA SER A 45 -61.37 -28.98 5.75
C SER A 45 -61.41 -27.96 4.60
N ALA A 46 -62.59 -27.53 4.13
CA ALA A 46 -62.73 -26.81 2.86
C ALA A 46 -62.15 -25.38 2.82
N SER A 47 -62.06 -24.65 3.94
CA SER A 47 -61.55 -23.25 3.96
C SER A 47 -60.02 -23.20 3.92
N ALA A 48 -59.36 -23.83 4.90
CA ALA A 48 -57.90 -23.79 5.04
C ALA A 48 -57.15 -24.30 3.78
N LYS A 49 -57.74 -25.24 3.04
CA LYS A 49 -57.17 -25.78 1.80
C LYS A 49 -57.32 -24.85 0.58
N ALA A 50 -58.15 -23.81 0.66
CA ALA A 50 -58.24 -22.76 -0.35
C ALA A 50 -57.27 -21.62 -0.05
N GLU A 51 -57.16 -21.20 1.21
CA GLU A 51 -56.27 -20.12 1.66
C GLU A 51 -54.79 -20.53 1.49
N ALA A 52 -54.40 -21.72 1.93
CA ALA A 52 -53.04 -22.25 1.73
C ALA A 52 -52.66 -22.37 0.24
N LYS A 53 -53.62 -22.66 -0.64
CA LYS A 53 -53.37 -22.69 -2.08
C LYS A 53 -53.17 -21.28 -2.66
N ALA A 54 -53.99 -20.30 -2.27
CA ALA A 54 -53.85 -18.94 -2.77
C ALA A 54 -52.51 -18.27 -2.38
N GLU A 55 -51.95 -18.64 -1.22
CA GLU A 55 -50.63 -18.16 -0.79
C GLU A 55 -49.48 -18.91 -1.51
N GLN A 56 -49.64 -20.20 -1.79
CA GLN A 56 -48.70 -20.96 -2.62
C GLN A 56 -48.70 -20.47 -4.07
N ASP A 57 -49.87 -20.34 -4.71
CA ASP A 57 -50.02 -19.78 -6.07
C ASP A 57 -49.40 -18.35 -6.19
N LYS A 58 -49.25 -17.61 -5.07
CA LYS A 58 -48.54 -16.32 -5.02
C LYS A 58 -47.02 -16.49 -4.92
N LYS A 59 -46.52 -17.36 -4.03
CA LYS A 59 -45.08 -17.64 -3.87
C LYS A 59 -44.48 -18.23 -5.14
N ASP A 60 -45.17 -19.19 -5.75
CA ASP A 60 -44.74 -19.83 -7.00
C ASP A 60 -44.62 -18.81 -8.14
N LYS A 61 -45.47 -17.77 -8.14
CA LYS A 61 -45.35 -16.64 -9.08
C LYS A 61 -44.18 -15.71 -8.75
N GLU A 62 -43.98 -15.34 -7.49
CA GLU A 62 -42.84 -14.49 -7.09
C GLU A 62 -41.48 -15.19 -7.32
N ALA A 63 -41.43 -16.52 -7.20
CA ALA A 63 -40.30 -17.34 -7.61
C ALA A 63 -40.09 -17.34 -9.14
N ALA A 64 -41.15 -17.49 -9.93
CA ALA A 64 -41.07 -17.42 -11.39
C ALA A 64 -40.64 -16.03 -11.91
N ASP A 65 -41.17 -14.95 -11.33
CA ASP A 65 -40.77 -13.57 -11.66
C ASP A 65 -39.32 -13.26 -11.19
N LYS A 66 -38.75 -14.01 -10.22
CA LYS A 66 -37.32 -13.97 -9.84
C LYS A 66 -36.45 -14.76 -10.82
N LEU A 67 -36.80 -16.02 -11.11
CA LEU A 67 -36.07 -16.87 -12.06
C LEU A 67 -35.97 -16.22 -13.45
N ALA A 68 -37.06 -15.62 -13.95
CA ALA A 68 -37.07 -14.90 -15.21
C ALA A 68 -36.18 -13.62 -15.21
N LYS A 69 -35.87 -13.06 -14.03
CA LYS A 69 -34.88 -11.98 -13.88
C LYS A 69 -33.45 -12.51 -13.85
N GLU A 70 -33.19 -13.63 -13.17
CA GLU A 70 -31.87 -14.27 -13.16
C GLU A 70 -31.49 -14.77 -14.55
N GLU A 71 -32.38 -15.43 -15.28
CA GLU A 71 -32.14 -15.87 -16.66
C GLU A 71 -31.86 -14.67 -17.60
N ALA A 72 -32.58 -13.55 -17.42
CA ALA A 72 -32.35 -12.32 -18.17
C ALA A 72 -31.03 -11.61 -17.78
N ALA A 73 -30.61 -11.69 -16.52
CA ALA A 73 -29.33 -11.15 -16.06
C ALA A 73 -28.15 -11.98 -16.55
N GLN A 74 -28.24 -13.32 -16.44
CA GLN A 74 -27.27 -14.28 -16.97
C GLN A 74 -27.04 -14.03 -18.46
N LYS A 75 -28.12 -13.97 -19.24
CA LYS A 75 -28.04 -13.70 -20.68
C LYS A 75 -27.40 -12.35 -21.01
N LYS A 76 -27.66 -11.30 -20.21
CA LYS A 76 -26.98 -10.01 -20.39
C LYS A 76 -25.48 -10.14 -20.10
N ALA A 77 -25.08 -10.86 -19.06
CA ALA A 77 -23.67 -11.10 -18.75
C ALA A 77 -22.95 -11.89 -19.86
N ASP A 78 -23.62 -12.88 -20.48
CA ASP A 78 -23.07 -13.63 -21.62
C ASP A 78 -22.92 -12.75 -22.88
N GLU A 79 -23.90 -11.88 -23.18
CA GLU A 79 -23.81 -10.91 -24.28
C GLU A 79 -22.71 -9.85 -24.02
N GLU A 80 -22.49 -9.45 -22.78
CA GLU A 80 -21.47 -8.48 -22.36
C GLU A 80 -20.06 -9.08 -22.40
N LYS A 81 -19.90 -10.33 -21.95
CA LYS A 81 -18.65 -11.12 -22.07
C LYS A 81 -18.25 -11.32 -23.54
N ALA A 82 -19.21 -11.61 -24.42
CA ALA A 82 -18.97 -11.74 -25.86
C ALA A 82 -18.58 -10.41 -26.53
N ALA A 83 -19.05 -9.27 -26.01
CA ALA A 83 -18.60 -7.95 -26.45
C ALA A 83 -17.16 -7.66 -26.00
N ALA A 84 -16.83 -7.93 -24.73
CA ALA A 84 -15.49 -7.72 -24.17
C ALA A 84 -14.41 -8.56 -24.89
N GLU A 85 -14.68 -9.84 -25.20
CA GLU A 85 -13.73 -10.67 -25.96
C GLU A 85 -13.46 -10.10 -27.36
N LYS A 86 -14.48 -9.51 -28.00
CA LYS A 86 -14.34 -8.87 -29.31
C LYS A 86 -13.50 -7.58 -29.23
N GLU A 87 -13.73 -6.73 -28.23
CA GLU A 87 -12.92 -5.51 -28.04
C GLU A 87 -11.46 -5.82 -27.68
N ALA A 88 -11.23 -6.80 -26.80
CA ALA A 88 -9.88 -7.27 -26.48
C ALA A 88 -9.13 -7.76 -27.73
N LYS A 89 -9.82 -8.46 -28.64
CA LYS A 89 -9.27 -8.94 -29.90
C LYS A 89 -8.96 -7.83 -30.90
N GLU A 90 -9.80 -6.79 -30.96
CA GLU A 90 -9.57 -5.61 -31.80
C GLU A 90 -8.41 -4.74 -31.26
N LYS A 91 -8.33 -4.55 -29.93
CA LYS A 91 -7.20 -3.89 -29.26
C LYS A 91 -5.88 -4.63 -29.50
N ALA A 92 -5.86 -5.95 -29.35
CA ALA A 92 -4.69 -6.80 -29.60
C ALA A 92 -4.29 -6.91 -31.09
N GLU A 93 -5.11 -6.42 -32.03
CA GLU A 93 -4.73 -6.21 -33.44
C GLU A 93 -4.22 -4.78 -33.67
N GLN A 94 -4.73 -3.79 -32.93
CA GLN A 94 -4.25 -2.40 -33.01
C GLN A 94 -2.84 -2.24 -32.43
N GLU A 95 -2.57 -2.81 -31.24
CA GLU A 95 -1.24 -2.76 -30.62
C GLU A 95 -0.15 -3.38 -31.52
N LYS A 96 -0.51 -4.38 -32.35
CA LYS A 96 0.40 -4.99 -33.34
C LYS A 96 0.68 -4.06 -34.53
N LYS A 97 -0.24 -3.17 -34.90
CA LYS A 97 -0.03 -2.13 -35.91
C LYS A 97 0.83 -1.00 -35.34
N ASP A 98 0.53 -0.55 -34.13
CA ASP A 98 1.27 0.53 -33.47
C ASP A 98 2.73 0.12 -33.17
N ALA A 99 2.96 -1.13 -32.75
CA ALA A 99 4.30 -1.70 -32.58
C ALA A 99 5.08 -1.83 -33.90
N ALA A 100 4.39 -2.02 -35.03
CA ALA A 100 5.02 -2.04 -36.36
C ALA A 100 5.36 -0.62 -36.85
N GLU A 101 4.48 0.36 -36.60
CA GLU A 101 4.71 1.76 -36.96
C GLU A 101 5.82 2.41 -36.10
N LYS A 102 5.87 2.11 -34.79
CA LYS A 102 6.98 2.48 -33.90
C LYS A 102 8.33 1.95 -34.43
N LYS A 103 8.40 0.67 -34.82
CA LYS A 103 9.60 0.07 -35.45
C LYS A 103 9.97 0.73 -36.80
N ALA A 104 9.02 1.31 -37.53
CA ALA A 104 9.30 2.11 -38.72
C ALA A 104 9.83 3.51 -38.37
N ALA A 105 9.28 4.14 -37.34
CA ALA A 105 9.71 5.46 -36.83
C ALA A 105 11.13 5.43 -36.28
N ASP A 106 11.48 4.47 -35.41
CA ASP A 106 12.82 4.33 -34.83
C ASP A 106 13.91 4.16 -35.91
N LYS A 107 13.60 3.38 -36.95
CA LYS A 107 14.49 3.14 -38.10
C LYS A 107 14.71 4.42 -38.92
N LYS A 108 13.74 5.34 -38.94
CA LYS A 108 13.83 6.67 -39.57
C LYS A 108 14.58 7.67 -38.69
N ALA A 109 14.43 7.59 -37.37
CA ALA A 109 15.17 8.41 -36.41
C ALA A 109 16.68 8.08 -36.41
N ALA A 110 17.03 6.79 -36.44
CA ALA A 110 18.42 6.33 -36.57
C ALA A 110 19.11 6.88 -37.84
N ALA A 111 18.39 6.89 -38.97
CA ALA A 111 18.88 7.44 -40.23
C ALA A 111 19.11 8.97 -40.17
N LYS A 112 18.33 9.71 -39.38
CA LYS A 112 18.55 11.15 -39.16
C LYS A 112 19.77 11.41 -38.29
N LYS A 113 19.97 10.66 -37.20
CA LYS A 113 21.10 10.87 -36.28
C LYS A 113 22.45 10.73 -37.00
N ALA A 114 22.58 9.73 -37.89
CA ALA A 114 23.75 9.52 -38.73
C ALA A 114 24.06 10.67 -39.73
N ALA A 115 23.10 11.56 -39.99
CA ALA A 115 23.32 12.75 -40.83
C ALA A 115 23.77 13.98 -40.01
N ASP A 116 23.23 14.18 -38.80
CA ASP A 116 23.58 15.31 -37.94
C ASP A 116 25.01 15.20 -37.38
N ASP A 117 25.48 13.98 -37.04
CA ASP A 117 26.86 13.76 -36.57
C ASP A 117 27.92 14.14 -37.61
N LYS A 118 27.58 14.07 -38.91
CA LYS A 118 28.48 14.50 -40.00
C LYS A 118 28.63 16.02 -40.10
N LYS A 119 27.69 16.81 -39.54
CA LYS A 119 27.74 18.28 -39.57
C LYS A 119 28.57 18.88 -38.42
N LYS A 120 28.94 18.08 -37.40
CA LYS A 120 29.61 18.55 -36.18
C LYS A 120 31.14 18.52 -36.23
N ALA A 121 31.73 18.19 -37.38
CA ALA A 121 33.17 17.98 -37.55
C ALA A 121 33.96 19.22 -38.00
N ASP A 122 33.33 20.14 -38.76
CA ASP A 122 34.06 21.22 -39.47
C ASP A 122 34.24 22.52 -38.67
N ASP A 123 33.50 22.71 -37.56
CA ASP A 123 33.35 24.02 -36.90
C ASP A 123 34.22 24.18 -35.64
N LYS A 124 35.48 23.75 -35.69
CA LYS A 124 36.44 23.84 -34.57
C LYS A 124 37.84 24.31 -34.97
N ALA A 125 37.91 25.33 -35.82
CA ALA A 125 39.16 25.83 -36.37
C ALA A 125 39.27 27.38 -36.52
N ASP A 126 38.81 28.19 -35.55
CA ASP A 126 39.56 29.44 -35.25
C ASP A 126 39.28 30.12 -33.90
N LYS A 127 40.37 30.35 -33.14
CA LYS A 127 40.76 31.55 -32.36
C LYS A 127 41.47 31.23 -31.04
N LYS A 128 42.68 31.78 -30.87
CA LYS A 128 43.48 31.73 -29.63
C LYS A 128 44.41 32.95 -29.48
N SER A 129 44.06 33.82 -28.55
CA SER A 129 44.85 34.88 -27.88
C SER A 129 43.87 35.53 -26.88
N GLY A 130 44.22 36.11 -25.74
CA GLY A 130 45.48 36.67 -25.18
C GLY A 130 45.10 38.02 -24.52
N ASP A 131 45.70 38.54 -23.46
CA ASP A 131 46.88 38.12 -22.67
C ASP A 131 46.78 38.73 -21.24
N ASP A 132 47.85 38.70 -20.44
CA ASP A 132 47.87 38.99 -18.98
C ASP A 132 47.97 40.48 -18.52
N ALA A 133 47.85 40.67 -17.19
CA ALA A 133 48.69 41.55 -16.33
C ALA A 133 48.18 42.88 -15.70
N LYS A 134 47.91 42.81 -14.37
CA LYS A 134 48.56 43.54 -13.24
C LYS A 134 48.75 45.09 -13.19
N ASP A 135 48.16 45.65 -12.11
CA ASP A 135 48.82 46.39 -11.00
C ASP A 135 49.21 47.91 -11.14
N ALA A 136 49.41 48.55 -9.97
CA ALA A 136 50.15 49.79 -9.67
C ALA A 136 49.42 51.16 -9.44
N LYS A 137 49.13 51.45 -8.14
CA LYS A 137 49.86 52.45 -7.31
C LYS A 137 49.65 53.99 -7.46
N LYS A 138 48.99 54.57 -6.42
CA LYS A 138 49.29 55.83 -5.64
C LYS A 138 49.89 57.08 -6.32
N PRO A 139 49.43 58.29 -5.95
CA PRO A 139 50.34 59.24 -5.26
C PRO A 139 49.75 59.99 -4.04
N ALA A 140 50.55 60.87 -3.43
CA ALA A 140 50.16 61.89 -2.42
C ALA A 140 51.09 63.11 -2.58
N PRO A 141 50.70 64.31 -2.12
CA PRO A 141 51.44 65.01 -1.06
C PRO A 141 50.47 65.77 -0.09
N LYS A 142 50.81 66.43 1.04
CA LYS A 142 52.01 67.11 1.60
C LYS A 142 52.30 68.53 1.03
N ASP A 143 52.57 69.59 1.81
CA ASP A 143 52.38 69.78 3.28
C ASP A 143 51.27 70.81 3.61
N ASP A 144 51.41 72.12 3.86
CA ASP A 144 52.54 73.07 4.04
C ASP A 144 52.02 74.34 4.80
N GLU A 145 52.87 75.35 5.10
CA GLU A 145 52.57 76.53 5.97
C GLU A 145 52.62 77.90 5.19
N PRO A 146 52.23 79.11 5.71
CA PRO A 146 52.73 79.67 7.00
C PRO A 146 51.94 80.77 7.79
N LYS A 147 52.37 80.98 9.06
CA LYS A 147 52.55 82.26 9.82
C LYS A 147 51.39 83.00 10.54
N LYS A 148 51.60 83.13 11.88
CA LYS A 148 51.46 84.32 12.76
C LYS A 148 50.07 84.94 12.98
N ASP A 149 49.69 85.37 14.19
CA ASP A 149 50.42 86.30 15.08
C ASP A 149 50.51 85.90 16.57
N ASP A 150 51.18 86.73 17.38
CA ASP A 150 51.57 86.47 18.78
C ASP A 150 50.61 87.04 19.83
N SER A 151 50.44 86.35 20.96
CA SER A 151 50.25 86.96 22.29
C SER A 151 50.43 85.92 23.42
N ASP A 152 51.27 86.21 24.41
CA ASP A 152 51.27 85.51 25.71
C ASP A 152 49.92 85.71 26.43
N ASP A 153 49.43 84.67 27.10
CA ASP A 153 49.20 84.77 28.55
C ASP A 153 49.39 83.39 29.20
N LYS A 154 49.50 83.35 30.53
CA LYS A 154 49.68 82.10 31.31
C LYS A 154 48.49 81.86 32.21
N ASP A 155 47.43 81.32 31.62
CA ASP A 155 46.31 80.79 32.39
C ASP A 155 46.70 79.44 33.04
N ASP A 156 46.33 79.27 34.31
CA ASP A 156 46.46 77.99 35.01
C ASP A 156 45.56 76.95 34.31
N VAL A 157 46.16 75.87 33.81
CA VAL A 157 45.43 74.93 32.93
C VAL A 157 44.40 74.13 33.74
N GLU A 158 43.12 74.49 33.61
CA GLU A 158 42.03 73.83 34.33
C GLU A 158 41.92 72.33 33.97
N GLU A 159 41.62 71.51 34.98
CA GLU A 159 41.36 70.08 34.81
C GLU A 159 40.12 69.87 33.93
N ILE A 160 40.17 68.89 33.03
CA ILE A 160 39.02 68.56 32.17
C ILE A 160 37.88 68.06 33.06
N ASN A 161 36.74 68.76 33.02
CA ASN A 161 35.54 68.46 33.80
C ASN A 161 34.36 68.22 32.83
N ALA A 162 34.57 67.38 31.81
CA ALA A 162 33.62 67.25 30.71
C ALA A 162 32.45 66.31 31.04
N GLN A 163 31.29 66.56 30.46
CA GLN A 163 30.07 65.78 30.66
C GLN A 163 29.45 65.38 29.32
N LEU A 164 28.90 64.16 29.26
CA LEU A 164 28.41 63.52 28.04
C LEU A 164 26.89 63.32 28.10
N LYS A 165 26.16 63.83 27.12
CA LYS A 165 24.70 63.65 27.00
C LYS A 165 24.32 63.17 25.60
N VAL A 166 23.64 62.02 25.55
CA VAL A 166 23.02 61.50 24.32
C VAL A 166 21.66 62.16 24.12
N ALA A 167 21.29 62.49 22.88
CA ALA A 167 20.00 63.13 22.56
C ALA A 167 18.81 62.15 22.55
N ALA A 168 19.05 60.87 22.25
CA ALA A 168 18.07 59.78 22.31
C ALA A 168 18.72 58.54 22.92
N SER A 169 18.10 57.93 23.93
CA SER A 169 18.62 56.74 24.62
C SER A 169 18.47 55.43 23.83
N SER A 170 17.63 55.45 22.79
CA SER A 170 17.34 54.33 21.90
C SER A 170 17.24 54.79 20.45
N VAL A 171 17.55 53.88 19.51
CA VAL A 171 17.55 54.11 18.07
C VAL A 171 17.45 52.76 17.35
N SER A 172 16.91 52.71 16.12
CA SER A 172 16.96 51.49 15.30
C SER A 172 18.37 51.25 14.74
N ALA A 173 18.65 50.02 14.30
CA ALA A 173 19.91 49.66 13.64
C ALA A 173 20.19 50.50 12.38
N GLU A 174 19.16 50.67 11.56
CA GLU A 174 19.15 51.37 10.27
C GLU A 174 19.37 52.87 10.48
N ASP A 175 18.70 53.47 11.48
CA ASP A 175 18.90 54.87 11.83
C ASP A 175 20.26 55.13 12.46
N LEU A 176 20.82 54.18 13.23
CA LEU A 176 22.17 54.29 13.77
C LEU A 176 23.26 54.20 12.69
N ALA A 177 23.08 53.38 11.67
CA ALA A 177 23.98 53.30 10.53
C ALA A 177 23.82 54.51 9.58
N THR A 178 22.59 54.87 9.22
CA THR A 178 22.32 55.86 8.16
C THR A 178 22.26 57.30 8.66
N LYS A 179 21.50 57.61 9.71
CA LYS A 179 21.26 58.98 10.21
C LYS A 179 22.25 59.36 11.32
N GLY A 180 22.46 58.46 12.27
CA GLY A 180 23.29 58.63 13.46
C GLY A 180 22.56 59.28 14.64
N VAL A 181 23.14 59.14 15.82
CA VAL A 181 22.62 59.72 17.08
C VAL A 181 23.45 60.94 17.47
N LYS A 182 22.77 62.04 17.82
CA LYS A 182 23.41 63.25 18.30
C LYS A 182 23.83 63.10 19.76
N VAL A 183 25.07 63.49 20.05
CA VAL A 183 25.68 63.42 21.38
C VAL A 183 26.38 64.74 21.65
N THR A 184 26.01 65.40 22.75
CA THR A 184 26.59 66.67 23.17
C THR A 184 27.58 66.45 24.32
N VAL A 185 28.74 67.08 24.20
CA VAL A 185 29.76 67.18 25.25
C VAL A 185 29.79 68.62 25.74
N THR A 186 29.81 68.81 27.05
CA THR A 186 29.82 70.12 27.73
C THR A 186 30.94 70.17 28.76
N GLY A 187 31.45 71.36 29.09
CA GLY A 187 32.61 71.49 30.00
C GLY A 187 33.95 71.39 29.26
N LEU A 188 33.97 71.90 28.02
CA LEU A 188 35.13 71.94 27.14
C LEU A 188 35.76 73.34 27.12
N GLU A 189 36.92 73.45 26.48
CA GLU A 189 37.56 74.70 26.09
C GLU A 189 37.82 74.74 24.57
N LYS A 190 38.00 75.96 24.06
CA LYS A 190 38.30 76.18 22.64
C LYS A 190 39.70 75.63 22.32
N GLY A 191 39.75 74.49 21.64
CA GLY A 191 40.99 73.77 21.32
C GLY A 191 40.98 72.30 21.77
N ASP A 192 40.07 71.91 22.68
CA ASP A 192 39.93 70.52 23.11
C ASP A 192 39.61 69.60 21.92
N LYS A 193 40.34 68.48 21.79
CA LYS A 193 40.19 67.52 20.70
C LYS A 193 39.33 66.35 21.15
N LEU A 194 38.26 66.07 20.41
CA LEU A 194 37.31 64.99 20.67
C LEU A 194 37.48 63.86 19.64
N SER A 195 37.49 62.63 20.14
CA SER A 195 37.54 61.40 19.35
C SER A 195 36.62 60.34 19.97
N THR A 196 36.08 59.42 19.16
CA THR A 196 35.11 58.41 19.64
C THR A 196 35.59 56.98 19.42
N SER A 197 35.06 56.06 20.22
CA SER A 197 35.21 54.62 20.00
C SER A 197 33.93 53.86 20.42
N GLY A 198 33.76 52.65 19.88
CA GLY A 198 32.49 51.92 19.89
C GLY A 198 31.59 52.36 18.73
N LEU A 199 31.07 53.59 18.79
CA LEU A 199 30.39 54.26 17.68
C LEU A 199 31.31 55.35 17.08
N SER A 200 31.20 55.58 15.78
CA SER A 200 32.11 56.48 15.02
C SER A 200 31.53 57.87 14.83
N ALA A 201 32.35 58.90 15.05
CA ALA A 201 32.13 60.26 14.55
C ALA A 201 33.48 60.84 14.05
N PRO A 202 33.48 61.79 13.11
CA PRO A 202 34.69 62.52 12.73
C PRO A 202 35.35 63.19 13.94
N ALA A 203 36.66 63.05 14.06
CA ALA A 203 37.43 63.73 15.10
C ALA A 203 37.24 65.25 14.97
N THR A 204 36.86 65.89 16.08
CA THR A 204 36.35 67.27 16.10
C THR A 204 37.12 68.08 17.15
N THR A 205 37.46 69.33 16.83
CA THR A 205 38.02 70.27 17.80
C THR A 205 36.91 71.18 18.32
N ALA A 206 36.84 71.38 19.64
CA ALA A 206 35.87 72.25 20.27
C ALA A 206 36.13 73.73 19.94
N SER A 207 35.08 74.45 19.55
CA SER A 207 35.13 75.90 19.27
C SER A 207 34.83 76.77 20.49
N GLY A 208 34.52 76.15 21.63
CA GLY A 208 34.05 76.78 22.87
C GLY A 208 33.58 75.71 23.87
N SER A 209 32.76 76.09 24.85
CA SER A 209 32.44 75.24 26.02
C SER A 209 31.57 74.01 25.78
N THR A 210 31.07 73.84 24.55
CA THR A 210 30.26 72.68 24.14
C THR A 210 30.62 72.24 22.71
N ALA A 211 30.46 70.94 22.44
CA ALA A 211 30.58 70.35 21.11
C ALA A 211 29.48 69.30 20.92
N THR A 212 28.94 69.18 19.69
CA THR A 212 27.96 68.15 19.34
C THR A 212 28.53 67.26 18.25
N LEU A 213 28.59 65.97 18.55
CA LEU A 213 29.00 64.89 17.64
C LEU A 213 27.74 64.19 17.11
N ASN A 214 27.79 63.70 15.88
CA ASN A 214 26.77 62.78 15.35
C ASN A 214 27.44 61.41 15.18
N VAL A 215 27.19 60.50 16.12
CA VAL A 215 27.81 59.17 16.13
C VAL A 215 27.00 58.17 15.34
N LYS A 216 27.67 57.25 14.65
CA LYS A 216 27.06 56.22 13.81
C LYS A 216 27.62 54.83 14.12
N TYR A 217 26.93 53.81 13.65
CA TYR A 217 27.58 52.54 13.35
C TYR A 217 28.30 52.64 11.99
N ASN A 218 29.37 51.87 11.82
CA ASN A 218 30.29 52.01 10.68
C ASN A 218 30.44 50.73 9.84
N GLY A 219 29.60 49.73 10.08
CA GLY A 219 29.34 48.58 9.22
C GLY A 219 27.88 48.60 8.76
N ASP A 220 27.40 47.48 8.22
CA ASP A 220 26.05 47.37 7.67
C ASP A 220 25.00 47.21 8.78
N ALA A 221 23.77 47.68 8.53
CA ALA A 221 22.71 47.69 9.54
C ALA A 221 22.27 46.27 9.97
N GLU A 222 22.43 45.29 9.09
CA GLU A 222 22.09 43.88 9.33
C GLU A 222 23.02 43.21 10.37
N ASP A 223 24.25 43.71 10.55
CA ASP A 223 25.20 43.24 11.58
C ASP A 223 24.82 43.71 13.00
N LEU A 224 23.90 44.68 13.14
CA LEU A 224 23.53 45.26 14.42
C LEU A 224 22.49 44.42 15.17
N THR A 225 22.98 43.45 15.93
CA THR A 225 22.15 42.78 16.96
C THR A 225 21.53 43.80 17.91
N GLU A 226 20.33 43.51 18.40
CA GLU A 226 19.70 44.28 19.47
C GLU A 226 20.55 44.41 20.74
N GLY A 227 20.23 45.42 21.55
CA GLY A 227 20.81 45.65 22.87
C GLY A 227 21.68 46.91 22.95
N SER A 228 22.30 47.12 24.11
CA SER A 228 23.18 48.27 24.35
C SER A 228 24.45 48.20 23.51
N LYS A 229 24.71 49.23 22.70
CA LYS A 229 26.03 49.49 22.11
C LYS A 229 26.71 50.62 22.88
N ALA A 230 27.96 50.39 23.31
CA ALA A 230 28.72 51.36 24.08
C ALA A 230 29.31 52.46 23.18
N LEU A 231 29.34 53.69 23.69
CA LEU A 231 30.06 54.83 23.13
C LEU A 231 31.05 55.33 24.17
N THR A 232 32.30 55.48 23.78
CA THR A 232 33.29 56.30 24.52
C THR A 232 33.62 57.55 23.72
N VAL A 233 33.66 58.71 24.38
CA VAL A 233 34.19 59.96 23.83
C VAL A 233 35.40 60.36 24.64
N LYS A 234 36.57 60.44 23.99
CA LYS A 234 37.83 60.86 24.60
C LYS A 234 38.08 62.33 24.30
N VAL A 235 38.30 63.11 25.35
CA VAL A 235 38.61 64.56 25.30
C VAL A 235 40.09 64.75 25.61
N GLN A 236 40.80 65.47 24.74
CA GLN A 236 42.22 65.78 24.91
C GLN A 236 42.47 67.29 24.82
N ARG A 237 42.83 67.87 25.96
CA ARG A 237 43.40 69.22 26.09
C ARG A 237 44.92 69.16 25.90
N GLU A 238 45.54 70.28 25.52
CA GLU A 238 47.00 70.38 25.53
C GLU A 238 47.51 70.56 26.96
N GLY A 239 48.63 69.92 27.32
CA GLY A 239 49.18 69.94 28.69
C GLY A 239 48.47 69.05 29.73
N VAL A 240 47.22 68.64 29.52
CA VAL A 240 46.43 67.82 30.48
C VAL A 240 46.34 66.36 30.07
N SER A 241 46.19 65.47 31.05
CA SER A 241 45.81 64.06 30.82
C SER A 241 44.41 63.97 30.18
N ALA A 242 44.28 63.18 29.13
CA ALA A 242 43.02 63.07 28.38
C ALA A 242 41.92 62.30 29.15
N GLU A 243 40.75 62.91 29.30
CA GLU A 243 39.56 62.31 29.90
C GLU A 243 38.84 61.36 28.92
N SER A 244 38.08 60.38 29.42
CA SER A 244 37.29 59.45 28.60
C SER A 244 35.91 59.23 29.21
N LEU A 245 34.90 59.80 28.55
CA LEU A 245 33.50 59.76 28.97
C LEU A 245 32.79 58.58 28.31
N GLN A 246 32.00 57.83 29.08
CA GLN A 246 31.32 56.63 28.59
C GLN A 246 29.80 56.76 28.68
N THR A 247 29.11 56.18 27.70
CA THR A 247 27.64 56.04 27.67
C THR A 247 27.24 54.85 26.81
N GLN A 248 25.93 54.57 26.71
CA GLN A 248 25.38 53.52 25.87
C GLN A 248 24.14 54.01 25.13
N VAL A 249 23.91 53.46 23.95
CA VAL A 249 22.67 53.64 23.19
C VAL A 249 22.02 52.26 23.04
N LYS A 250 20.74 52.12 23.36
CA LYS A 250 20.00 50.88 23.10
C LYS A 250 19.69 50.81 21.60
N VAL A 251 20.30 49.88 20.89
CA VAL A 251 19.85 49.48 19.55
C VAL A 251 18.61 48.62 19.72
N THR A 252 17.51 49.06 19.12
CA THR A 252 16.41 48.16 18.74
C THR A 252 16.67 47.70 17.31
N LYS A 253 16.08 46.56 16.93
CA LYS A 253 15.79 46.28 15.52
C LYS A 253 14.91 47.43 14.99
N ALA A 254 14.79 47.61 13.68
CA ALA A 254 13.61 48.29 13.19
C ALA A 254 12.36 47.58 13.76
N ASP A 255 11.38 48.36 14.20
CA ASP A 255 10.01 48.05 13.84
C ASP A 255 9.95 48.07 12.31
N VAL A 256 10.31 46.92 11.72
CA VAL A 256 9.80 46.55 10.41
C VAL A 256 8.32 46.31 10.68
N ASP A 257 7.55 47.39 10.59
CA ASP A 257 6.08 47.33 10.68
C ASP A 257 5.64 46.15 9.82
N PRO A 258 5.07 45.09 10.42
CA PRO A 258 4.89 43.81 9.74
C PRO A 258 4.06 44.12 8.50
N LYS A 259 4.65 43.90 7.32
CA LYS A 259 4.10 44.42 6.06
C LYS A 259 2.71 43.84 5.84
N VAL A 260 1.70 44.58 6.28
CA VAL A 260 0.33 44.11 6.35
C VAL A 260 -0.12 43.71 4.96
N SER A 261 -0.56 42.46 4.85
CA SER A 261 -0.88 41.81 3.59
C SER A 261 -2.25 41.18 3.67
N LEU A 262 -2.93 41.17 2.55
CA LEU A 262 -4.32 40.72 2.40
C LEU A 262 -4.35 39.59 1.38
N THR A 263 -5.01 38.49 1.74
CA THR A 263 -5.39 37.41 0.81
C THR A 263 -6.91 37.25 0.82
N VAL A 264 -7.45 36.75 -0.30
CA VAL A 264 -8.89 36.61 -0.56
C VAL A 264 -9.15 35.17 -0.99
N ASP A 265 -10.20 34.58 -0.43
CA ASP A 265 -10.47 33.15 -0.57
C ASP A 265 -12.01 32.90 -0.53
N PRO A 266 -12.64 32.48 -1.64
CA PRO A 266 -12.08 32.26 -2.98
C PRO A 266 -11.78 33.58 -3.74
N GLU A 267 -10.94 33.51 -4.78
CA GLU A 267 -10.70 34.65 -5.70
C GLU A 267 -11.88 34.93 -6.66
N GLU A 268 -12.66 33.90 -7.00
CA GLU A 268 -13.86 34.00 -7.86
C GLU A 268 -15.13 33.57 -7.13
N ILE A 269 -16.26 34.24 -7.38
CA ILE A 269 -17.54 33.98 -6.71
C ILE A 269 -18.74 34.44 -7.56
N THR A 270 -19.91 33.83 -7.39
CA THR A 270 -21.14 34.30 -8.03
C THR A 270 -21.74 35.54 -7.35
N ALA A 271 -22.58 36.29 -8.06
CA ALA A 271 -23.29 37.44 -7.51
C ALA A 271 -24.20 37.05 -6.33
N GLU A 272 -24.88 35.91 -6.44
CA GLU A 272 -25.75 35.32 -5.42
C GLU A 272 -24.99 34.96 -4.15
N ASP A 273 -23.81 34.34 -4.29
CA ASP A 273 -23.04 33.83 -3.17
C ASP A 273 -22.26 34.95 -2.47
N LEU A 274 -21.77 35.95 -3.21
CA LEU A 274 -21.19 37.15 -2.62
C LEU A 274 -22.26 38.00 -1.90
N ALA A 275 -23.51 38.02 -2.37
CA ALA A 275 -24.63 38.67 -1.69
C ALA A 275 -25.20 37.84 -0.53
N ASN A 276 -24.68 36.64 -0.26
CA ASN A 276 -25.14 35.75 0.80
C ASN A 276 -24.21 35.80 2.01
N LYS A 277 -24.75 36.24 3.16
CA LYS A 277 -24.04 36.37 4.45
C LYS A 277 -23.45 35.06 4.99
N ASP A 278 -23.99 33.91 4.57
CA ASP A 278 -23.53 32.59 5.02
C ASP A 278 -22.54 31.92 4.02
N LYS A 279 -22.20 32.60 2.92
CA LYS A 279 -21.23 32.12 1.91
C LYS A 279 -20.05 33.08 1.73
N GLY A 280 -20.30 34.29 1.24
CA GLY A 280 -19.33 35.40 1.15
C GLY A 280 -17.94 35.04 0.60
N VAL A 281 -16.93 35.82 0.99
CA VAL A 281 -15.52 35.47 0.84
C VAL A 281 -14.81 35.61 2.19
N THR A 282 -13.81 34.78 2.43
CA THR A 282 -12.90 34.91 3.57
C THR A 282 -11.72 35.79 3.18
N VAL A 283 -11.44 36.82 3.97
CA VAL A 283 -10.29 37.69 3.77
C VAL A 283 -9.34 37.55 4.95
N THR A 284 -8.10 37.15 4.70
CA THR A 284 -7.08 37.03 5.74
C THR A 284 -6.15 38.23 5.70
N VAL A 285 -5.98 38.87 6.85
CA VAL A 285 -5.12 40.05 7.04
C VAL A 285 -3.97 39.66 7.96
N SER A 286 -2.76 39.56 7.41
CA SER A 286 -1.54 39.22 8.15
C SER A 286 -0.85 40.46 8.71
N GLY A 287 -0.19 40.31 9.86
CA GLY A 287 0.58 41.40 10.49
C GLY A 287 -0.24 42.29 11.44
N VAL A 288 -1.42 41.82 11.85
CA VAL A 288 -2.29 42.47 12.83
C VAL A 288 -1.70 42.34 14.24
N LYS A 289 -1.84 43.38 15.07
CA LYS A 289 -1.47 43.41 16.49
C LYS A 289 -2.70 43.43 17.39
N GLU A 290 -2.59 42.96 18.63
CA GLU A 290 -3.64 43.07 19.65
C GLU A 290 -4.10 44.52 19.82
N GLY A 291 -5.41 44.76 19.74
CA GLY A 291 -6.03 46.09 19.82
C GLY A 291 -6.15 46.85 18.49
N ASP A 292 -5.59 46.36 17.38
CA ASP A 292 -5.82 46.94 16.05
C ASP A 292 -7.32 46.92 15.71
N LYS A 293 -7.87 48.06 15.28
CA LYS A 293 -9.26 48.14 14.78
C LYS A 293 -9.27 47.87 13.28
N ILE A 294 -10.07 46.90 12.86
CA ILE A 294 -10.08 46.39 11.48
C ILE A 294 -11.46 46.65 10.88
N LYS A 295 -11.50 47.32 9.72
CA LYS A 295 -12.74 47.72 9.04
C LYS A 295 -12.66 47.41 7.55
N ASP A 296 -13.63 46.69 7.01
CA ASP A 296 -13.76 46.48 5.57
C ASP A 296 -14.72 47.49 4.90
N SER A 297 -14.76 47.50 3.56
CA SER A 297 -15.60 48.40 2.74
C SER A 297 -16.84 47.76 2.10
N LEU A 298 -17.04 46.44 2.25
CA LEU A 298 -18.17 45.69 1.68
C LEU A 298 -19.33 45.56 2.67
N THR A 299 -19.02 45.18 3.92
CA THR A 299 -19.96 45.18 5.04
C THR A 299 -19.97 46.54 5.75
N GLY A 300 -18.81 47.19 5.82
CA GLY A 300 -18.63 48.42 6.59
C GLY A 300 -18.59 48.22 8.12
N ASP A 301 -18.64 46.98 8.61
CA ASP A 301 -18.49 46.66 10.03
C ASP A 301 -17.07 46.97 10.53
N THR A 302 -16.83 46.89 11.84
CA THR A 302 -15.53 47.22 12.44
C THR A 302 -15.29 46.37 13.67
N GLU A 303 -14.24 45.55 13.62
CA GLU A 303 -13.85 44.63 14.66
C GLU A 303 -12.57 45.09 15.35
N THR A 304 -12.09 44.35 16.36
CA THR A 304 -10.87 44.67 17.11
C THR A 304 -10.11 43.39 17.40
N ALA A 305 -8.82 43.36 17.06
CA ALA A 305 -8.01 42.17 17.19
C ALA A 305 -7.77 41.77 18.65
N GLU A 306 -8.19 40.56 19.02
CA GLU A 306 -7.99 40.01 20.39
C GLU A 306 -6.55 39.53 20.67
N LYS A 307 -5.68 39.51 19.64
CA LYS A 307 -4.30 39.01 19.69
C LYS A 307 -3.51 39.43 18.45
N ASP A 308 -2.18 39.32 18.52
CA ASP A 308 -1.29 39.39 17.37
C ASP A 308 -1.49 38.21 16.38
N GLY A 309 -1.22 38.45 15.10
CA GLY A 309 -1.06 37.42 14.06
C GLY A 309 -1.86 37.69 12.78
N ASP A 310 -2.43 36.62 12.22
CA ASP A 310 -3.40 36.69 11.12
C ASP A 310 -4.82 36.86 11.67
N TYR A 311 -5.56 37.79 11.07
CA TYR A 311 -6.97 38.05 11.37
C TYR A 311 -7.84 37.67 10.16
N LYS A 312 -8.92 36.91 10.38
CA LYS A 312 -9.85 36.50 9.31
C LYS A 312 -11.15 37.27 9.41
N LEU A 313 -11.51 37.97 8.34
CA LEU A 313 -12.78 38.65 8.14
C LEU A 313 -13.65 37.81 7.18
N HIS A 314 -14.97 37.89 7.34
CA HIS A 314 -15.93 37.29 6.40
C HIS A 314 -16.73 38.40 5.70
N LEU A 315 -16.44 38.63 4.42
CA LEU A 315 -16.99 39.75 3.65
C LEU A 315 -18.09 39.24 2.73
N TYR A 316 -19.19 39.98 2.70
CA TYR A 316 -20.32 39.75 1.80
C TYR A 316 -20.90 41.10 1.37
N TYR A 317 -21.51 41.14 0.19
CA TYR A 317 -22.18 42.31 -0.33
C TYR A 317 -23.55 42.48 0.34
N GLN A 318 -23.81 43.67 0.90
CA GLN A 318 -25.07 43.96 1.61
C GLN A 318 -26.23 44.42 0.69
N GLY A 319 -25.99 44.56 -0.63
CA GLY A 319 -27.02 44.88 -1.62
C GLY A 319 -27.68 43.64 -2.23
N ALA A 320 -28.46 43.81 -3.30
CA ALA A 320 -29.02 42.68 -4.04
C ALA A 320 -27.97 42.09 -5.00
N ALA A 321 -28.00 40.77 -5.23
CA ALA A 321 -27.18 40.13 -6.26
C ALA A 321 -27.40 40.78 -7.65
N GLU A 322 -28.63 41.25 -7.93
CA GLU A 322 -29.01 42.00 -9.13
C GLU A 322 -28.15 43.26 -9.40
N ASP A 323 -27.57 43.86 -8.35
CA ASP A 323 -26.73 45.06 -8.45
C ASP A 323 -25.24 44.72 -8.69
N LEU A 324 -24.83 43.46 -8.54
CA LEU A 324 -23.47 42.97 -8.78
C LEU A 324 -23.30 42.53 -10.25
N ALA A 325 -22.92 43.46 -11.12
CA ALA A 325 -22.42 43.11 -12.45
C ALA A 325 -21.17 42.22 -12.35
N GLU A 326 -20.92 41.38 -13.36
CA GLU A 326 -19.72 40.53 -13.49
C GLU A 326 -18.38 41.32 -13.43
N GLY A 327 -17.29 40.56 -13.33
CA GLY A 327 -15.91 41.02 -13.31
C GLY A 327 -15.40 41.47 -11.95
N LYS A 328 -14.12 41.86 -11.92
CA LYS A 328 -13.37 42.32 -10.76
C LYS A 328 -14.08 43.42 -9.96
N LYS A 329 -14.14 43.26 -8.64
CA LYS A 329 -14.67 44.18 -7.64
C LYS A 329 -13.58 44.49 -6.63
N SER A 330 -13.13 45.75 -6.61
CA SER A 330 -12.20 46.26 -5.58
C SER A 330 -12.94 46.48 -4.26
N PHE A 331 -12.35 46.05 -3.17
CA PHE A 331 -12.75 46.39 -1.81
C PHE A 331 -11.52 46.83 -1.00
N THR A 332 -11.70 47.44 0.16
CA THR A 332 -10.60 47.82 1.03
C THR A 332 -10.78 47.31 2.45
N VAL A 333 -9.66 47.08 3.12
CA VAL A 333 -9.58 46.83 4.57
C VAL A 333 -8.67 47.89 5.18
N THR A 334 -9.17 48.62 6.17
CA THR A 334 -8.42 49.65 6.91
C THR A 334 -8.12 49.17 8.32
N ILE A 335 -6.87 49.37 8.75
CA ILE A 335 -6.33 49.01 10.05
C ILE A 335 -5.99 50.31 10.79
N ASP A 336 -6.62 50.54 11.95
CA ASP A 336 -6.47 51.71 12.81
C ASP A 336 -5.87 51.30 14.17
N ARG A 337 -4.56 51.54 14.32
CA ARG A 337 -3.75 51.20 15.50
C ARG A 337 -3.52 52.44 16.37
N GLU A 338 -3.68 52.30 17.69
CA GLU A 338 -3.60 53.44 18.61
C GLU A 338 -2.20 54.09 18.63
N GLY A 339 -2.09 55.28 18.02
CA GLY A 339 -0.88 56.09 18.00
C GLY A 339 -0.08 56.05 16.68
N GLU A 340 -0.53 55.27 15.69
CA GLU A 340 0.05 55.21 14.34
C GLU A 340 -0.93 55.81 13.30
N ASP A 341 -0.48 56.05 12.07
CA ASP A 341 -1.36 56.43 10.95
C ASP A 341 -2.07 55.18 10.40
N SER A 342 -3.37 55.29 10.07
CA SER A 342 -4.16 54.14 9.61
C SER A 342 -3.69 53.60 8.25
N VAL A 343 -3.51 52.28 8.14
CA VAL A 343 -3.11 51.60 6.90
C VAL A 343 -4.33 51.07 6.17
N THR A 344 -4.42 51.29 4.86
CA THR A 344 -5.47 50.70 4.00
C THR A 344 -4.85 49.71 3.02
N LEU A 345 -5.43 48.52 2.96
CA LEU A 345 -5.13 47.45 2.01
C LEU A 345 -6.23 47.42 0.95
N GLU A 346 -5.84 47.35 -0.32
CA GLU A 346 -6.75 47.11 -1.45
C GLU A 346 -6.82 45.60 -1.71
N GLY A 347 -8.03 45.06 -1.84
CA GLY A 347 -8.31 43.69 -2.24
C GLY A 347 -9.22 43.65 -3.47
N GLU A 348 -9.25 42.52 -4.17
CA GLU A 348 -10.07 42.34 -5.38
C GLU A 348 -10.73 40.96 -5.37
N ILE A 349 -12.00 40.90 -5.77
CA ILE A 349 -12.81 39.67 -5.91
C ILE A 349 -13.32 39.62 -7.35
N ASN A 350 -13.22 38.50 -8.07
CA ASN A 350 -13.82 38.38 -9.40
C ASN A 350 -15.26 37.85 -9.29
N VAL A 351 -16.26 38.68 -9.63
CA VAL A 351 -17.66 38.23 -9.68
C VAL A 351 -17.94 37.59 -11.05
N VAL A 352 -18.52 36.41 -11.07
CA VAL A 352 -18.81 35.62 -12.29
C VAL A 352 -20.27 35.17 -12.33
N ASP A 353 -20.82 34.96 -13.54
CA ASP A 353 -22.19 34.46 -13.76
C ASP A 353 -22.33 33.00 -13.29
N GLU A 354 -21.27 32.22 -13.51
CA GLU A 354 -21.08 30.85 -13.05
C GLU A 354 -19.57 30.71 -12.74
N VAL A 355 -19.20 30.20 -11.54
CA VAL A 355 -17.80 29.79 -11.29
C VAL A 355 -17.47 28.64 -12.25
N SER A 356 -16.20 28.52 -12.69
CA SER A 356 -15.87 27.58 -13.77
C SER A 356 -16.03 26.12 -13.36
N ASP A 357 -17.24 25.62 -13.58
CA ASP A 357 -17.81 24.41 -12.98
C ASP A 357 -17.33 23.14 -13.70
N VAL A 358 -16.03 22.88 -13.60
CA VAL A 358 -15.44 21.59 -13.99
C VAL A 358 -15.89 20.50 -13.02
N ASP A 359 -16.47 19.41 -13.55
CA ASP A 359 -16.79 18.23 -12.73
C ASP A 359 -15.49 17.55 -12.28
N PRO A 360 -15.35 17.20 -10.98
CA PRO A 360 -14.13 16.57 -10.45
C PRO A 360 -13.77 15.28 -11.20
N LYS A 361 -12.50 15.14 -11.58
CA LYS A 361 -12.02 14.01 -12.39
C LYS A 361 -10.77 13.40 -11.77
N VAL A 362 -10.76 12.07 -11.66
CA VAL A 362 -9.68 11.33 -10.99
C VAL A 362 -9.20 10.17 -11.85
N SER A 363 -7.91 9.86 -11.75
CA SER A 363 -7.27 8.66 -12.29
C SER A 363 -6.49 7.96 -11.19
N LEU A 364 -6.58 6.63 -11.16
CA LEU A 364 -5.78 5.77 -10.29
C LEU A 364 -4.45 5.42 -10.97
N SER A 365 -3.40 5.15 -10.20
CA SER A 365 -2.10 4.70 -10.72
C SER A 365 -2.13 3.27 -11.26
N THR A 366 -3.07 2.47 -10.77
CA THR A 366 -3.39 1.11 -11.21
C THR A 366 -4.90 0.87 -11.05
N ASN A 367 -5.47 -0.01 -11.87
CA ASN A 367 -6.84 -0.49 -11.74
C ASN A 367 -6.93 -1.88 -11.09
N GLU A 368 -5.81 -2.42 -10.61
CA GLU A 368 -5.67 -3.74 -9.99
C GLU A 368 -4.58 -3.70 -8.90
N ILE A 369 -4.84 -4.31 -7.74
CA ILE A 369 -3.94 -4.34 -6.56
C ILE A 369 -4.30 -5.53 -5.66
N SER A 370 -3.34 -6.11 -4.93
CA SER A 370 -3.63 -7.19 -3.96
C SER A 370 -4.10 -6.66 -2.61
N VAL A 371 -4.62 -7.54 -1.73
CA VAL A 371 -5.04 -7.18 -0.37
C VAL A 371 -3.85 -6.72 0.50
N GLU A 372 -2.69 -7.37 0.43
CA GLU A 372 -1.47 -6.94 1.12
C GLU A 372 -0.95 -5.59 0.58
N ASP A 373 -0.76 -5.45 -0.74
CA ASP A 373 -0.23 -4.22 -1.32
C ASP A 373 -1.16 -3.02 -1.07
N PHE A 374 -2.48 -3.21 -1.06
CA PHE A 374 -3.43 -2.14 -0.74
C PHE A 374 -3.41 -1.75 0.75
N LYS A 375 -3.11 -2.69 1.66
CA LYS A 375 -2.89 -2.41 3.10
C LYS A 375 -1.53 -1.77 3.40
N LYS A 376 -0.51 -2.06 2.59
CA LYS A 376 0.91 -1.72 2.82
C LYS A 376 1.37 -0.45 2.10
N ASP A 377 1.09 -0.39 0.81
CA ASP A 377 1.60 0.63 -0.12
C ASP A 377 0.52 1.63 -0.57
N GLY A 378 -0.74 1.22 -0.49
CA GLY A 378 -1.92 2.01 -0.79
C GLY A 378 -2.10 2.35 -2.28
N LEU A 379 -3.34 2.65 -2.66
CA LEU A 379 -3.75 2.91 -4.03
C LEU A 379 -3.58 4.38 -4.39
N LYS A 380 -2.56 4.70 -5.19
CA LYS A 380 -2.16 6.08 -5.48
C LYS A 380 -3.08 6.69 -6.55
N PHE A 381 -3.45 7.96 -6.39
CA PHE A 381 -4.37 8.66 -7.29
C PHE A 381 -3.93 10.09 -7.60
N THR A 382 -4.45 10.62 -8.70
CA THR A 382 -4.31 12.02 -9.13
C THR A 382 -5.64 12.52 -9.70
N GLY A 383 -6.03 13.76 -9.44
CA GLY A 383 -7.23 14.37 -9.99
C GLY A 383 -7.10 15.84 -10.32
N GLU A 384 -8.09 16.35 -11.05
CA GLU A 384 -8.23 17.71 -11.55
C GLU A 384 -9.69 18.17 -11.38
N GLY A 385 -9.92 19.47 -11.25
CA GLY A 385 -11.28 20.03 -11.11
C GLY A 385 -11.87 19.90 -9.71
N PHE A 386 -11.03 20.00 -8.68
CA PHE A 386 -11.46 20.21 -7.29
C PHE A 386 -11.31 21.68 -6.91
N SER A 387 -12.01 22.12 -5.87
CA SER A 387 -11.93 23.50 -5.36
C SER A 387 -10.51 23.81 -4.88
N PRO A 388 -9.89 24.94 -5.29
CA PRO A 388 -8.52 25.27 -4.94
C PRO A 388 -8.29 25.31 -3.42
N ASN A 389 -7.23 24.66 -2.93
CA ASN A 389 -6.94 24.46 -1.50
C ASN A 389 -8.01 23.66 -0.70
N GLY A 390 -9.10 23.21 -1.33
CA GLY A 390 -10.18 22.47 -0.69
C GLY A 390 -9.83 21.03 -0.35
N THR A 391 -10.55 20.43 0.62
CA THR A 391 -10.32 19.03 1.00
C THR A 391 -11.13 18.04 0.17
N VAL A 392 -10.54 16.87 -0.08
CA VAL A 392 -11.12 15.78 -0.87
C VAL A 392 -11.33 14.55 0.01
N SER A 393 -12.60 14.13 0.12
CA SER A 393 -13.01 12.89 0.77
C SER A 393 -13.14 11.76 -0.24
N VAL A 394 -12.78 10.52 0.14
CA VAL A 394 -12.93 9.32 -0.71
C VAL A 394 -14.00 8.40 -0.14
N GLN A 395 -14.96 7.98 -0.97
CA GLN A 395 -15.96 6.97 -0.66
C GLN A 395 -15.75 5.75 -1.56
N GLY A 396 -15.66 4.55 -0.96
CA GLY A 396 -15.61 3.29 -1.69
C GLY A 396 -16.90 2.48 -1.51
N GLU A 397 -17.42 1.91 -2.60
CA GLU A 397 -18.51 0.95 -2.57
C GLU A 397 -18.06 -0.33 -3.27
N ALA A 398 -18.16 -1.49 -2.61
CA ALA A 398 -17.97 -2.77 -3.31
C ALA A 398 -19.10 -2.93 -4.33
N VAL A 399 -18.74 -3.20 -5.58
CA VAL A 399 -19.69 -3.43 -6.68
C VAL A 399 -20.59 -4.63 -6.37
N SER A 400 -20.11 -5.55 -5.53
CA SER A 400 -20.86 -6.62 -4.85
C SER A 400 -21.23 -6.29 -3.39
N ALA A 401 -22.05 -5.24 -3.20
CA ALA A 401 -22.97 -5.10 -2.07
C ALA A 401 -22.41 -4.97 -0.63
N GLN A 402 -21.32 -4.23 -0.41
CA GLN A 402 -20.98 -3.64 0.90
C GLN A 402 -20.15 -2.36 0.74
N SER A 403 -20.45 -1.31 1.53
CA SER A 403 -19.70 -0.04 1.47
C SER A 403 -18.38 -0.15 2.22
N ALA A 404 -17.29 0.34 1.63
CA ALA A 404 -16.01 0.47 2.30
C ALA A 404 -16.02 1.68 3.25
N ALA A 405 -15.16 1.65 4.27
CA ALA A 405 -15.03 2.76 5.21
C ALA A 405 -14.42 4.01 4.53
N PRO A 406 -14.77 5.23 4.98
CA PRO A 406 -14.12 6.44 4.50
C PRO A 406 -12.63 6.48 4.89
N GLN A 407 -11.82 7.08 4.04
CA GLN A 407 -10.39 7.26 4.26
C GLN A 407 -10.10 8.12 5.51
N ALA A 408 -9.06 7.75 6.28
CA ALA A 408 -8.70 8.42 7.53
C ALA A 408 -8.05 9.80 7.31
N ASP A 409 -7.13 9.91 6.35
CA ASP A 409 -6.47 11.16 5.97
C ASP A 409 -7.12 11.74 4.70
N LYS A 410 -7.64 12.97 4.78
CA LYS A 410 -8.15 13.69 3.62
C LYS A 410 -7.00 14.21 2.76
N ALA A 411 -7.17 14.17 1.44
CA ALA A 411 -6.29 14.90 0.53
C ALA A 411 -6.72 16.38 0.44
N THR A 412 -5.84 17.23 -0.06
CA THR A 412 -6.09 18.66 -0.28
C THR A 412 -5.67 19.01 -1.71
N ALA A 413 -6.47 19.81 -2.41
CA ALA A 413 -6.12 20.30 -3.75
C ALA A 413 -5.08 21.44 -3.68
N ASP A 414 -4.38 21.70 -4.78
CA ASP A 414 -3.49 22.85 -4.95
C ASP A 414 -4.25 24.11 -5.41
N GLU A 415 -3.51 25.21 -5.62
CA GLU A 415 -4.04 26.51 -6.08
C GLU A 415 -4.68 26.42 -7.48
N ASP A 416 -4.32 25.42 -8.28
CA ASP A 416 -4.86 25.15 -9.63
C ASP A 416 -6.01 24.10 -9.60
N GLY A 417 -6.45 23.63 -8.42
CA GLY A 417 -7.53 22.65 -8.27
C GLY A 417 -7.15 21.21 -8.61
N ASN A 418 -5.86 20.87 -8.61
CA ASN A 418 -5.37 19.50 -8.79
C ASN A 418 -5.13 18.84 -7.44
N VAL A 419 -5.31 17.51 -7.37
CA VAL A 419 -5.08 16.73 -6.16
C VAL A 419 -4.21 15.51 -6.47
N SER A 420 -3.36 15.11 -5.52
CA SER A 420 -2.70 13.81 -5.55
C SER A 420 -2.66 13.20 -4.15
N GLY A 421 -2.70 11.88 -4.07
CA GLY A 421 -2.77 11.20 -2.78
C GLY A 421 -2.71 9.68 -2.90
N VAL A 422 -3.00 9.03 -1.78
CA VAL A 422 -3.03 7.57 -1.66
C VAL A 422 -4.30 7.19 -0.91
N VAL A 423 -5.09 6.28 -1.46
CA VAL A 423 -6.22 5.65 -0.76
C VAL A 423 -5.68 4.50 0.08
N THR A 424 -6.04 4.47 1.36
CA THR A 424 -5.68 3.41 2.31
C THR A 424 -6.77 2.35 2.37
N ALA A 425 -6.41 1.06 2.32
CA ALA A 425 -7.36 0.00 2.59
C ALA A 425 -7.92 0.07 4.03
N PRO A 426 -9.19 -0.29 4.28
CA PRO A 426 -9.68 -0.53 5.63
C PRO A 426 -9.07 -1.80 6.23
N GLU A 427 -9.06 -1.92 7.56
CA GLU A 427 -8.48 -3.07 8.29
C GLU A 427 -9.01 -4.42 7.79
N SER A 428 -10.33 -4.47 7.51
CA SER A 428 -11.01 -5.59 6.87
C SER A 428 -11.43 -5.19 5.45
N ILE A 429 -10.76 -5.77 4.46
CA ILE A 429 -11.13 -5.71 3.04
C ILE A 429 -11.04 -7.13 2.47
N GLU A 430 -11.95 -7.44 1.54
CA GLU A 430 -12.02 -8.71 0.83
C GLU A 430 -11.58 -8.51 -0.63
N ALA A 431 -11.28 -9.58 -1.34
CA ALA A 431 -11.06 -9.50 -2.78
C ALA A 431 -12.37 -9.25 -3.53
N GLY A 432 -12.33 -8.41 -4.57
CA GLY A 432 -13.50 -8.03 -5.34
C GLY A 432 -13.32 -6.74 -6.12
N LYS A 433 -14.38 -6.31 -6.80
CA LYS A 433 -14.42 -5.03 -7.50
C LYS A 433 -14.97 -3.93 -6.59
N TYR A 434 -14.25 -2.84 -6.52
CA TYR A 434 -14.61 -1.64 -5.75
C TYR A 434 -14.74 -0.44 -6.69
N SER A 435 -15.77 0.37 -6.44
CA SER A 435 -16.03 1.64 -7.10
C SER A 435 -15.63 2.76 -6.14
N LEU A 436 -14.64 3.57 -6.53
CA LEU A 436 -14.16 4.71 -5.75
C LEU A 436 -14.73 6.01 -6.31
N THR A 437 -15.39 6.78 -5.45
CA THR A 437 -15.93 8.10 -5.77
C THR A 437 -15.25 9.14 -4.88
N PHE A 438 -14.63 10.13 -5.52
CA PHE A 438 -13.95 11.23 -4.85
C PHE A 438 -14.92 12.40 -4.72
N ILE A 439 -14.87 13.09 -3.59
CA ILE A 439 -15.83 14.12 -3.22
C ILE A 439 -15.08 15.36 -2.81
N ASP A 440 -15.36 16.45 -3.52
CA ASP A 440 -15.02 17.81 -3.12
C ASP A 440 -15.85 18.18 -1.88
N ASP A 441 -15.21 18.44 -0.73
CA ASP A 441 -15.92 18.71 0.51
C ASP A 441 -16.58 20.10 0.58
N GLU A 442 -16.17 21.03 -0.29
CA GLU A 442 -16.58 22.44 -0.25
C GLU A 442 -17.84 22.68 -1.09
N THR A 443 -17.84 22.14 -2.32
CA THR A 443 -18.97 22.17 -3.25
C THR A 443 -19.89 20.96 -3.09
N GLY A 444 -19.42 19.88 -2.45
CA GLY A 444 -20.13 18.59 -2.35
C GLY A 444 -20.17 17.80 -3.66
N LYS A 445 -19.43 18.24 -4.69
CA LYS A 445 -19.39 17.59 -6.01
C LYS A 445 -18.69 16.24 -5.93
N LYS A 446 -19.14 15.31 -6.77
CA LYS A 446 -18.61 13.95 -6.85
C LYS A 446 -17.95 13.71 -8.19
N SER A 447 -16.81 13.01 -8.18
CA SER A 447 -16.19 12.54 -9.40
C SER A 447 -17.06 11.50 -10.10
N ALA A 448 -16.76 11.22 -11.37
CA ALA A 448 -17.12 9.94 -11.96
C ALA A 448 -16.55 8.80 -11.07
N PRO A 449 -17.29 7.69 -10.88
CA PRO A 449 -16.76 6.53 -10.16
C PRO A 449 -15.62 5.89 -10.93
N VAL A 450 -14.56 5.51 -10.24
CA VAL A 450 -13.39 4.83 -10.81
C VAL A 450 -13.29 3.42 -10.22
N GLU A 451 -13.32 2.39 -11.09
CA GLU A 451 -13.24 1.00 -10.66
C GLU A 451 -11.78 0.59 -10.35
N VAL A 452 -11.61 -0.17 -9.27
CA VAL A 452 -10.40 -0.93 -8.95
C VAL A 452 -10.77 -2.36 -8.62
N THR A 453 -9.97 -3.32 -9.09
CA THR A 453 -10.07 -4.73 -8.68
C THR A 453 -9.06 -4.98 -7.57
N VAL A 454 -9.55 -5.36 -6.40
CA VAL A 454 -8.71 -5.90 -5.32
C VAL A 454 -8.65 -7.41 -5.54
N THR A 455 -7.47 -7.96 -5.82
CA THR A 455 -7.29 -9.41 -5.93
C THR A 455 -7.06 -10.00 -4.54
N GLU A 456 -7.29 -11.30 -4.40
CA GLU A 456 -6.61 -12.04 -3.32
C GLU A 456 -5.09 -11.91 -3.54
N ASP A 457 -4.31 -12.01 -2.47
CA ASP A 457 -2.86 -12.12 -2.59
C ASP A 457 -2.53 -13.42 -3.32
N ASP A 458 -1.63 -13.37 -4.31
CA ASP A 458 -1.35 -14.50 -5.22
C ASP A 458 -1.13 -15.78 -4.42
N ALA A 459 -2.05 -16.74 -4.56
CA ALA A 459 -2.10 -17.96 -3.76
C ALA A 459 -0.93 -18.87 -4.13
N VAL A 460 0.22 -18.59 -3.53
CA VAL A 460 1.49 -19.28 -3.74
C VAL A 460 1.31 -20.79 -3.67
N GLU A 461 1.74 -21.48 -4.72
CA GLU A 461 1.55 -22.92 -4.85
C GLU A 461 2.13 -23.64 -3.62
N ALA A 462 1.25 -24.35 -2.91
CA ALA A 462 1.62 -25.15 -1.75
C ALA A 462 2.79 -26.10 -2.10
N ILE A 463 3.65 -26.33 -1.12
CA ILE A 463 4.80 -27.23 -1.31
C ILE A 463 4.26 -28.66 -1.39
N ASP A 464 4.51 -29.31 -2.52
CA ASP A 464 4.08 -30.67 -2.84
C ASP A 464 5.33 -31.49 -3.19
N ALA A 465 6.27 -31.55 -2.25
CA ALA A 465 7.56 -32.19 -2.47
C ALA A 465 7.55 -33.66 -2.02
N SER A 466 8.39 -34.48 -2.64
CA SER A 466 8.62 -35.87 -2.21
C SER A 466 10.11 -36.20 -2.19
N LEU A 467 10.51 -37.19 -1.39
CA LEU A 467 11.90 -37.49 -1.08
C LEU A 467 12.25 -38.92 -1.49
N LYS A 468 13.36 -39.11 -2.20
CA LYS A 468 13.95 -40.43 -2.50
C LYS A 468 15.42 -40.50 -2.09
N VAL A 469 15.82 -41.61 -1.50
CA VAL A 469 17.18 -41.90 -0.98
C VAL A 469 17.88 -42.92 -1.87
N ASP A 470 19.14 -42.67 -2.25
CA ASP A 470 19.96 -43.58 -3.09
C ASP A 470 21.47 -43.45 -2.76
N PRO A 471 22.15 -44.50 -2.26
CA PRO A 471 21.61 -45.80 -1.85
C PRO A 471 20.87 -45.71 -0.51
N LYS A 472 19.93 -46.65 -0.26
CA LYS A 472 19.28 -46.81 1.05
C LYS A 472 20.19 -47.43 2.11
N GLU A 473 21.10 -48.32 1.71
CA GLU A 473 22.07 -49.01 2.58
C GLU A 473 23.49 -48.53 2.31
N ILE A 474 24.27 -48.34 3.39
CA ILE A 474 25.65 -47.83 3.33
C ILE A 474 26.43 -48.22 4.60
N THR A 475 27.76 -48.36 4.53
CA THR A 475 28.56 -48.63 5.73
C THR A 475 28.75 -47.35 6.57
N ALA A 476 29.01 -47.49 7.86
CA ALA A 476 29.26 -46.34 8.75
C ALA A 476 30.44 -45.46 8.27
N ALA A 477 31.50 -46.07 7.73
CA ALA A 477 32.66 -45.36 7.18
C ALA A 477 32.33 -44.62 5.88
N ASP A 478 31.46 -45.18 5.03
CA ASP A 478 31.08 -44.59 3.75
C ASP A 478 30.05 -43.47 3.92
N LEU A 479 29.12 -43.60 4.87
CA LEU A 479 28.21 -42.51 5.25
C LEU A 479 28.97 -41.33 5.89
N ALA A 480 30.03 -41.60 6.66
CA ALA A 480 30.90 -40.55 7.20
C ALA A 480 31.89 -39.96 6.18
N ASN A 481 31.87 -40.43 4.92
CA ASN A 481 32.77 -39.97 3.87
C ASN A 481 32.07 -39.04 2.87
N LYS A 482 32.50 -37.78 2.84
CA LYS A 482 31.97 -36.70 1.99
C LYS A 482 32.08 -36.96 0.47
N ASP A 483 32.95 -37.87 0.04
CA ASP A 483 33.09 -38.27 -1.38
C ASP A 483 32.26 -39.53 -1.74
N LYS A 484 31.57 -40.15 -0.77
CA LYS A 484 30.73 -41.34 -0.98
C LYS A 484 29.27 -41.09 -0.64
N GLY A 485 28.99 -40.77 0.64
CA GLY A 485 27.70 -40.29 1.16
C GLY A 485 26.45 -41.02 0.65
N VAL A 486 25.32 -40.32 0.70
CA VAL A 486 24.04 -40.74 0.15
C VAL A 486 23.46 -39.59 -0.67
N THR A 487 22.93 -39.91 -1.85
CA THR A 487 22.24 -38.92 -2.69
C THR A 487 20.76 -38.93 -2.34
N VAL A 488 20.20 -37.75 -2.01
CA VAL A 488 18.77 -37.59 -1.81
C VAL A 488 18.22 -36.71 -2.91
N THR A 489 17.20 -37.19 -3.60
CA THR A 489 16.46 -36.43 -4.61
C THR A 489 15.15 -35.94 -3.99
N VAL A 490 14.93 -34.63 -4.04
CA VAL A 490 13.69 -33.97 -3.63
C VAL A 490 12.97 -33.48 -4.88
N THR A 491 11.77 -33.98 -5.14
CA THR A 491 10.93 -33.55 -6.27
C THR A 491 10.02 -32.39 -5.84
N GLY A 492 9.36 -31.71 -6.80
CA GLY A 492 8.39 -30.64 -6.50
C GLY A 492 9.00 -29.28 -6.08
N VAL A 493 10.33 -29.16 -6.13
CA VAL A 493 11.07 -27.93 -5.79
C VAL A 493 10.91 -26.88 -6.89
N LYS A 494 10.74 -25.62 -6.51
CA LYS A 494 10.65 -24.45 -7.39
C LYS A 494 11.86 -23.53 -7.25
N LYS A 495 12.16 -22.76 -8.28
CA LYS A 495 13.24 -21.75 -8.24
C LYS A 495 12.99 -20.74 -7.10
N GLY A 496 13.97 -20.60 -6.22
CA GLY A 496 13.92 -19.71 -5.06
C GLY A 496 13.65 -20.42 -3.73
N ASP A 497 13.14 -21.66 -3.75
CA ASP A 497 13.01 -22.50 -2.56
C ASP A 497 14.37 -22.66 -1.86
N LYS A 498 14.39 -22.53 -0.52
CA LYS A 498 15.56 -22.84 0.30
C LYS A 498 15.42 -24.26 0.84
N ILE A 499 16.39 -25.12 0.57
CA ILE A 499 16.38 -26.52 0.97
C ILE A 499 17.47 -26.74 2.00
N THR A 500 17.13 -27.28 3.16
CA THR A 500 18.05 -27.49 4.30
C THR A 500 17.97 -28.93 4.79
N ASP A 501 19.11 -29.59 4.99
CA ASP A 501 19.15 -30.97 5.53
C ASP A 501 19.65 -31.03 6.98
N SER A 502 19.19 -32.03 7.75
CA SER A 502 19.50 -32.18 9.17
C SER A 502 20.81 -32.93 9.51
N LEU A 503 21.44 -33.61 8.53
CA LEU A 503 22.68 -34.38 8.73
C LEU A 503 23.92 -33.52 8.57
N THR A 504 23.89 -32.57 7.62
CA THR A 504 24.96 -31.61 7.37
C THR A 504 24.68 -30.25 8.00
N GLY A 505 23.41 -29.85 8.09
CA GLY A 505 23.00 -28.49 8.44
C GLY A 505 23.23 -27.45 7.34
N ASP A 506 23.65 -27.88 6.14
CA ASP A 506 23.84 -26.99 5.00
C ASP A 506 22.46 -26.58 4.40
N THR A 507 22.32 -25.30 4.03
CA THR A 507 21.15 -24.74 3.33
C THR A 507 21.56 -24.28 1.94
N GLU A 508 20.90 -24.79 0.91
CA GLU A 508 21.07 -24.35 -0.48
C GLU A 508 19.79 -23.72 -1.03
N THR A 509 19.87 -23.11 -2.22
CA THR A 509 18.72 -22.46 -2.87
C THR A 509 18.54 -23.02 -4.28
N ALA A 510 17.30 -23.30 -4.66
CA ALA A 510 16.97 -23.83 -5.97
C ALA A 510 17.12 -22.78 -7.07
N GLU A 511 18.00 -23.06 -8.05
CA GLU A 511 18.23 -22.19 -9.21
C GLU A 511 17.26 -22.43 -10.37
N ALA A 512 16.48 -23.51 -10.34
CA ALA A 512 15.48 -23.88 -11.33
C ALA A 512 14.41 -24.80 -10.69
N ASP A 513 13.25 -24.93 -11.36
CA ASP A 513 12.20 -25.86 -10.96
C ASP A 513 12.57 -27.32 -11.32
N GLY A 514 12.17 -28.29 -10.48
CA GLY A 514 12.29 -29.72 -10.76
C GLY A 514 12.89 -30.53 -9.62
N ASP A 515 13.63 -31.58 -9.98
CA ASP A 515 14.29 -32.48 -9.03
C ASP A 515 15.58 -31.86 -8.47
N TYR A 516 15.58 -31.54 -7.18
CA TYR A 516 16.78 -31.09 -6.45
C TYR A 516 17.56 -32.28 -5.90
N LYS A 517 18.89 -32.25 -5.91
CA LYS A 517 19.74 -33.36 -5.46
C LYS A 517 20.75 -32.92 -4.42
N LEU A 518 20.54 -33.37 -3.19
CA LEU A 518 21.43 -33.18 -2.05
C LEU A 518 22.40 -34.36 -1.93
N HIS A 519 23.57 -34.12 -1.36
CA HIS A 519 24.55 -35.15 -1.05
C HIS A 519 24.86 -35.14 0.45
N LEU A 520 24.23 -36.06 1.18
CA LEU A 520 24.28 -36.11 2.64
C LEU A 520 25.38 -37.08 3.11
N TYR A 521 26.08 -36.68 4.16
CA TYR A 521 27.15 -37.44 4.80
C TYR A 521 27.15 -37.10 6.29
N TYR A 522 27.49 -38.08 7.13
CA TYR A 522 27.54 -37.91 8.57
C TYR A 522 28.82 -37.15 8.98
N GLN A 523 28.66 -35.94 9.53
CA GLN A 523 29.80 -35.10 9.95
C GLN A 523 30.49 -35.57 11.25
N GLY A 524 29.99 -36.62 11.91
CA GLY A 524 30.54 -37.15 13.16
C GLY A 524 31.59 -38.25 12.97
N ASN A 525 31.87 -39.00 14.04
CA ASN A 525 32.82 -40.12 13.98
C ASN A 525 32.12 -41.41 13.50
N PRO A 526 32.62 -42.13 12.47
CA PRO A 526 31.99 -43.37 12.02
C PRO A 526 31.85 -44.43 13.13
N ASP A 527 32.82 -44.55 14.06
CA ASP A 527 32.70 -45.50 15.20
C ASP A 527 31.57 -45.15 16.20
N SER A 528 30.83 -44.05 15.98
CA SER A 528 29.67 -43.67 16.80
C SER A 528 28.32 -43.84 16.10
N LEU A 529 28.32 -44.35 14.85
CA LEU A 529 27.13 -44.91 14.21
C LEU A 529 27.02 -46.39 14.63
N GLU A 530 25.90 -46.75 15.26
CA GLU A 530 25.53 -48.17 15.47
C GLU A 530 24.77 -48.66 14.21
N GLU A 531 24.83 -49.95 13.91
CA GLU A 531 24.13 -50.57 12.76
C GLU A 531 22.59 -50.38 12.90
N GLY A 532 21.91 -50.00 11.81
CA GLY A 532 20.47 -49.70 11.79
C GLY A 532 20.10 -48.37 11.12
N LYS A 533 18.84 -47.94 11.26
CA LYS A 533 18.32 -46.73 10.62
C LYS A 533 18.83 -45.44 11.29
N VAL A 534 19.46 -44.58 10.50
CA VAL A 534 19.81 -43.19 10.82
C VAL A 534 18.74 -42.27 10.22
N PRO A 535 17.88 -41.64 11.04
CA PRO A 535 16.86 -40.73 10.54
C PRO A 535 17.45 -39.36 10.19
N PHE A 536 16.87 -38.70 9.19
CA PHE A 536 17.17 -37.32 8.81
C PHE A 536 15.91 -36.61 8.29
N THR A 537 15.97 -35.28 8.18
CA THR A 537 14.91 -34.47 7.59
C THR A 537 15.48 -33.53 6.53
N VAL A 538 14.64 -33.15 5.57
CA VAL A 538 14.89 -32.08 4.61
C VAL A 538 13.73 -31.09 4.66
N THR A 539 14.03 -29.84 5.02
CA THR A 539 13.06 -28.75 5.12
C THR A 539 13.13 -27.84 3.89
N ILE A 540 11.97 -27.44 3.38
CA ILE A 540 11.80 -26.60 2.19
C ILE A 540 11.09 -25.32 2.62
N ASP A 541 11.76 -24.17 2.49
CA ASP A 541 11.26 -22.84 2.81
C ASP A 541 11.08 -22.04 1.51
N ARG A 542 9.81 -21.85 1.12
CA ARG A 542 9.37 -21.11 -0.07
C ARG A 542 8.65 -19.83 0.36
N GLU A 543 9.03 -18.72 -0.26
CA GLU A 543 8.52 -17.38 0.08
C GLU A 543 6.99 -17.31 -0.09
N GLY A 544 6.30 -16.84 0.97
CA GLY A 544 4.85 -16.78 1.06
C GLY A 544 4.15 -18.03 1.62
N THR A 545 4.79 -19.21 1.63
CA THR A 545 4.20 -20.47 2.14
C THR A 545 4.73 -20.87 3.52
N GLU A 546 3.98 -21.68 4.27
CA GLU A 546 4.56 -22.42 5.41
C GLU A 546 5.53 -23.50 4.91
N SER A 547 6.63 -23.71 5.65
CA SER A 547 7.70 -24.61 5.23
C SER A 547 7.35 -26.10 5.40
N GLU A 548 7.44 -26.89 4.34
CA GLU A 548 7.30 -28.35 4.37
C GLU A 548 8.58 -29.00 4.94
N THR A 549 8.45 -30.10 5.68
CA THR A 549 9.60 -30.90 6.13
C THR A 549 9.37 -32.37 5.82
N LEU A 550 10.20 -32.89 4.92
CA LEU A 550 10.21 -34.28 4.50
C LEU A 550 11.10 -35.09 5.45
N ASN A 551 10.63 -36.24 5.89
CA ASN A 551 11.41 -37.18 6.69
C ASN A 551 12.07 -38.23 5.79
N GLY A 552 13.24 -38.73 6.18
CA GLY A 552 13.96 -39.78 5.48
C GLY A 552 14.80 -40.62 6.43
N ASN A 553 15.27 -41.77 5.95
CA ASN A 553 16.12 -42.67 6.70
C ASN A 553 17.26 -43.22 5.82
N ILE A 554 18.39 -43.54 6.44
CA ILE A 554 19.55 -44.21 5.82
C ILE A 554 19.88 -45.42 6.69
N THR A 555 19.95 -46.62 6.11
CA THR A 555 20.30 -47.83 6.85
C THR A 555 21.82 -48.02 6.87
N VAL A 556 22.42 -47.94 8.06
CA VAL A 556 23.83 -48.24 8.28
C VAL A 556 24.02 -49.74 8.43
N VAL A 557 24.75 -50.34 7.51
CA VAL A 557 25.10 -51.77 7.52
C VAL A 557 26.54 -52.00 7.98
N ALA A 558 26.83 -53.24 8.41
CA ALA A 558 28.18 -53.66 8.79
C ALA A 558 29.16 -53.57 7.61
N GLU A 559 30.43 -53.30 7.87
CA GLU A 559 31.48 -53.54 6.88
C GLU A 559 31.69 -55.05 6.71
N ASP A 560 31.37 -55.53 5.50
CA ASP A 560 31.78 -56.85 5.01
C ASP A 560 33.28 -57.02 5.20
N LYS A 561 33.65 -58.03 5.98
CA LYS A 561 35.04 -58.44 6.10
C LYS A 561 35.32 -59.40 4.96
N GLU A 562 36.32 -59.08 4.14
CA GLU A 562 36.92 -60.05 3.21
C GLU A 562 37.67 -61.15 3.98
N ASP A 563 36.94 -61.96 4.75
CA ASP A 563 37.40 -63.24 5.30
C ASP A 563 37.44 -64.25 4.14
N GLY A 564 38.55 -64.23 3.40
CA GLY A 564 38.72 -65.05 2.20
C GLY A 564 38.79 -66.56 2.49
N ASP A 565 37.71 -67.28 2.16
CA ASP A 565 37.67 -68.75 2.03
C ASP A 565 36.84 -69.16 0.79
N ASP A 566 37.31 -70.16 0.03
CA ASP A 566 36.71 -70.59 -1.23
C ASP A 566 35.60 -71.66 -1.00
N GLY A 567 34.32 -71.27 -0.88
CA GLY A 567 33.27 -72.28 -0.57
C GLY A 567 31.79 -71.94 -0.84
N ASP A 568 31.28 -72.44 -1.98
CA ASP A 568 29.93 -73.02 -2.18
C ASP A 568 28.66 -72.24 -1.71
N GLY A 569 28.30 -71.21 -2.49
CA GLY A 569 26.93 -70.83 -2.87
C GLY A 569 25.77 -70.89 -1.86
N GLY A 570 25.37 -69.73 -1.34
CA GLY A 570 24.06 -69.49 -0.73
C GLY A 570 23.81 -68.00 -0.51
N ASP A 571 22.79 -67.46 -1.18
CA ASP A 571 22.07 -66.22 -0.87
C ASP A 571 22.92 -65.00 -0.43
N THR A 572 23.47 -64.27 -1.40
CA THR A 572 23.58 -62.80 -1.24
C THR A 572 22.19 -62.25 -0.90
N PRO A 573 22.04 -61.39 0.12
CA PRO A 573 20.76 -60.73 0.38
C PRO A 573 20.28 -59.99 -0.88
N GLU A 574 19.15 -60.45 -1.42
CA GLU A 574 18.42 -59.68 -2.43
C GLU A 574 17.87 -58.45 -1.71
N ALA A 575 18.26 -57.25 -2.17
CA ALA A 575 17.94 -56.01 -1.48
C ALA A 575 16.41 -55.91 -1.27
N PRO A 576 15.94 -55.44 -0.11
CA PRO A 576 14.51 -55.40 0.20
C PRO A 576 13.76 -54.63 -0.89
N ALA A 577 12.64 -55.18 -1.33
CA ALA A 577 11.85 -54.60 -2.41
C ALA A 577 11.45 -53.16 -2.06
N GLU A 578 11.57 -52.25 -3.03
CA GLU A 578 11.21 -50.85 -2.86
C GLU A 578 9.70 -50.73 -2.70
N ALA A 579 9.24 -50.35 -1.49
CA ALA A 579 7.86 -49.98 -1.24
C ALA A 579 7.35 -49.04 -2.35
N SER A 580 6.24 -49.41 -2.97
CA SER A 580 5.76 -48.74 -4.19
C SER A 580 4.31 -48.28 -4.03
N PHE A 581 4.05 -47.02 -4.35
CA PHE A 581 2.73 -46.40 -4.23
C PHE A 581 2.10 -46.18 -5.61
N THR A 582 0.80 -46.45 -5.71
CA THR A 582 0.04 -46.33 -6.97
C THR A 582 -1.32 -45.69 -6.74
N VAL A 583 -1.68 -44.78 -7.65
CA VAL A 583 -2.96 -44.07 -7.67
C VAL A 583 -3.71 -44.40 -8.97
N SER A 584 -4.93 -44.92 -8.86
CA SER A 584 -5.72 -45.36 -10.01
C SER A 584 -7.23 -45.14 -9.83
N PRO A 585 -7.93 -44.48 -10.76
CA PRO A 585 -7.41 -43.83 -11.97
C PRO A 585 -6.75 -42.47 -11.65
N LYS A 586 -5.75 -42.07 -12.46
CA LYS A 586 -5.11 -40.73 -12.36
C LYS A 586 -5.94 -39.58 -12.94
N THR A 587 -7.04 -39.90 -13.62
CA THR A 587 -8.02 -38.91 -14.08
C THR A 587 -9.40 -39.55 -14.10
N LEU A 588 -10.40 -38.87 -13.54
CA LEU A 588 -11.80 -39.32 -13.54
C LEU A 588 -12.77 -38.13 -13.51
N GLU A 589 -14.00 -38.32 -13.97
CA GLU A 589 -15.03 -37.28 -13.86
C GLU A 589 -15.55 -37.16 -12.42
N ALA A 590 -15.97 -35.96 -12.01
CA ALA A 590 -16.48 -35.71 -10.67
C ALA A 590 -17.67 -36.61 -10.28
N ALA A 591 -18.54 -36.98 -11.23
CA ALA A 591 -19.65 -37.92 -11.00
C ALA A 591 -19.20 -39.37 -10.74
N ASP A 592 -18.00 -39.74 -11.20
CA ASP A 592 -17.37 -41.03 -10.93
C ASP A 592 -16.51 -40.98 -9.66
N PHE A 593 -15.89 -39.84 -9.34
CA PHE A 593 -15.27 -39.63 -8.03
C PHE A 593 -16.31 -39.60 -6.91
N ALA A 594 -17.51 -39.07 -7.13
CA ALA A 594 -18.63 -39.09 -6.19
C ALA A 594 -19.36 -40.45 -6.12
N ASN A 595 -18.70 -41.55 -6.49
CA ASN A 595 -19.28 -42.89 -6.54
C ASN A 595 -18.44 -43.90 -5.74
N ASP A 596 -19.08 -44.59 -4.79
CA ASP A 596 -18.46 -45.55 -3.87
C ASP A 596 -17.73 -46.72 -4.56
N LYS A 597 -18.00 -46.96 -5.85
CA LYS A 597 -17.45 -48.07 -6.65
C LYS A 597 -16.59 -47.60 -7.83
N LYS A 598 -16.35 -46.29 -8.00
CA LYS A 598 -15.53 -45.72 -9.07
C LYS A 598 -14.51 -44.66 -8.61
N GLY A 599 -14.45 -44.39 -7.31
CA GLY A 599 -13.44 -43.53 -6.71
C GLY A 599 -12.00 -43.98 -6.99
N VAL A 600 -11.05 -43.21 -6.45
CA VAL A 600 -9.62 -43.43 -6.65
C VAL A 600 -9.13 -44.47 -5.65
N THR A 601 -8.66 -45.60 -6.17
CA THR A 601 -7.93 -46.59 -5.41
C THR A 601 -6.50 -46.12 -5.20
N LEU A 602 -6.09 -46.07 -3.94
CA LEU A 602 -4.73 -45.82 -3.48
C LEU A 602 -4.19 -47.18 -2.99
N ALA A 603 -3.03 -47.61 -3.49
CA ALA A 603 -2.44 -48.89 -3.09
C ALA A 603 -0.92 -48.78 -2.92
N VAL A 604 -0.43 -49.35 -1.81
CA VAL A 604 1.00 -49.60 -1.55
C VAL A 604 1.27 -51.08 -1.69
N GLU A 605 2.35 -51.43 -2.38
CA GLU A 605 2.95 -52.76 -2.39
C GLU A 605 4.35 -52.71 -1.75
N ASP A 606 4.87 -53.88 -1.35
CA ASP A 606 6.24 -54.05 -0.83
C ASP A 606 6.55 -53.27 0.46
N CYS A 607 5.54 -53.05 1.30
CA CYS A 607 5.66 -52.55 2.67
C CYS A 607 6.05 -53.67 3.67
N GLU A 608 6.54 -53.33 4.87
CA GLU A 608 6.80 -54.32 5.92
C GLU A 608 5.48 -55.00 6.38
N PRO A 609 5.37 -56.35 6.33
CA PRO A 609 4.12 -57.04 6.69
C PRO A 609 3.62 -56.72 8.10
N GLY A 610 2.35 -56.32 8.20
CA GLY A 610 1.72 -55.88 9.44
C GLY A 610 2.05 -54.45 9.89
N ALA A 611 2.84 -53.68 9.13
CA ALA A 611 3.10 -52.27 9.42
C ALA A 611 1.87 -51.39 9.14
N ASP A 612 1.74 -50.29 9.90
CA ASP A 612 0.69 -49.30 9.68
C ASP A 612 1.03 -48.43 8.46
N VAL A 613 0.16 -48.44 7.45
CA VAL A 613 0.25 -47.60 6.23
C VAL A 613 -0.78 -46.48 6.32
N HIS A 614 -0.29 -45.24 6.38
CA HIS A 614 -1.14 -44.04 6.44
C HIS A 614 -1.32 -43.43 5.05
N PHE A 615 -2.56 -43.29 4.60
CA PHE A 615 -2.95 -42.69 3.33
C PHE A 615 -3.60 -41.33 3.55
N GLU A 616 -3.14 -40.31 2.82
CA GLU A 616 -3.74 -38.98 2.78
C GLU A 616 -4.23 -38.64 1.36
N VAL A 617 -5.24 -37.78 1.24
CA VAL A 617 -5.51 -37.06 -0.02
C VAL A 617 -5.78 -35.58 0.26
N THR A 618 -4.91 -34.72 -0.27
CA THR A 618 -4.90 -33.27 -0.08
C THR A 618 -5.32 -32.59 -1.39
N PRO A 619 -6.41 -31.79 -1.41
CA PRO A 619 -6.84 -31.05 -2.59
C PRO A 619 -5.97 -29.82 -2.86
N LYS A 620 -5.73 -29.50 -4.13
CA LYS A 620 -4.95 -28.32 -4.56
C LYS A 620 -5.87 -27.16 -4.90
N GLY A 621 -5.80 -26.08 -4.12
CA GLY A 621 -6.48 -24.81 -4.42
C GLY A 621 -8.01 -24.83 -4.35
N ILE A 622 -8.64 -25.89 -3.81
CA ILE A 622 -10.10 -26.02 -3.69
C ILE A 622 -10.51 -26.34 -2.24
N GLN A 623 -11.66 -25.82 -1.81
CA GLN A 623 -12.17 -25.96 -0.44
C GLN A 623 -12.85 -27.33 -0.20
N VAL A 624 -12.07 -28.41 -0.33
CA VAL A 624 -12.47 -29.78 0.01
C VAL A 624 -11.72 -30.19 1.28
N THR A 625 -12.36 -30.96 2.17
CA THR A 625 -11.69 -31.50 3.36
C THR A 625 -10.75 -32.64 2.95
N ALA A 626 -9.52 -32.64 3.46
CA ALA A 626 -8.56 -33.70 3.20
C ALA A 626 -9.05 -35.08 3.69
N TYR A 627 -8.62 -36.13 3.01
CA TYR A 627 -8.80 -37.52 3.44
C TYR A 627 -7.60 -37.96 4.28
N GLU A 628 -7.85 -38.65 5.39
CA GLU A 628 -6.83 -39.35 6.19
C GLU A 628 -7.35 -40.75 6.56
N ASN A 629 -6.52 -41.78 6.42
CA ASN A 629 -6.83 -43.13 6.89
C ASN A 629 -5.56 -43.93 7.18
N THR A 630 -5.62 -44.89 8.10
CA THR A 630 -4.50 -45.80 8.38
C THR A 630 -5.00 -47.24 8.38
N VAL A 631 -4.35 -48.09 7.60
CA VAL A 631 -4.64 -49.53 7.46
C VAL A 631 -3.34 -50.32 7.58
N GLN A 632 -3.39 -51.58 7.99
CA GLN A 632 -2.18 -52.40 8.10
C GLN A 632 -1.86 -53.07 6.76
N ALA A 633 -0.57 -53.16 6.44
CA ALA A 633 -0.09 -54.01 5.36
C ALA A 633 -0.35 -55.49 5.67
N ASP A 634 -0.74 -56.27 4.68
CA ASP A 634 -0.99 -57.71 4.82
C ASP A 634 0.29 -58.55 4.89
N ASP A 635 0.15 -59.88 4.98
CA ASP A 635 1.26 -60.84 5.01
C ASP A 635 2.14 -60.81 3.73
N GLU A 636 1.69 -60.16 2.65
CA GLU A 636 2.41 -59.96 1.39
C GLU A 636 2.93 -58.50 1.24
N GLY A 637 2.84 -57.68 2.30
CA GLY A 637 3.33 -56.30 2.32
C GLY A 637 2.43 -55.30 1.59
N LYS A 638 1.15 -55.64 1.35
CA LYS A 638 0.24 -54.83 0.53
C LYS A 638 -0.83 -54.14 1.37
N ALA A 639 -1.15 -52.90 1.02
CA ALA A 639 -2.19 -52.10 1.66
C ALA A 639 -2.95 -51.31 0.60
N SER A 640 -4.28 -51.17 0.73
CA SER A 640 -5.05 -50.31 -0.19
C SER A 640 -6.31 -49.73 0.44
N VAL A 641 -6.72 -48.56 -0.07
CA VAL A 641 -7.96 -47.85 0.27
C VAL A 641 -8.62 -47.28 -0.99
N ASN A 642 -9.94 -47.10 -0.96
CA ASN A 642 -10.68 -46.45 -2.05
C ASN A 642 -11.27 -45.12 -1.55
N VAL A 643 -10.91 -44.02 -2.23
CA VAL A 643 -11.27 -42.65 -1.86
C VAL A 643 -12.29 -42.10 -2.86
N PHE A 644 -13.41 -41.59 -2.35
CA PHE A 644 -14.51 -41.07 -3.15
C PHE A 644 -15.16 -39.86 -2.48
N GLY A 645 -15.71 -38.96 -3.31
CA GLY A 645 -16.48 -37.80 -2.86
C GLY A 645 -17.86 -38.19 -2.31
N THR A 646 -18.34 -37.43 -1.33
CA THR A 646 -19.54 -37.75 -0.55
C THR A 646 -20.46 -36.56 -0.26
N SER A 647 -20.13 -35.37 -0.77
CA SER A 647 -21.04 -34.22 -0.82
C SER A 647 -21.98 -34.36 -2.03
N ASP A 648 -23.24 -33.97 -1.85
CA ASP A 648 -24.21 -33.84 -2.95
C ASP A 648 -23.77 -32.81 -4.01
N ASN A 649 -22.87 -31.87 -3.64
CA ASN A 649 -22.30 -30.87 -4.52
C ASN A 649 -21.15 -31.45 -5.37
N VAL A 650 -21.47 -32.38 -6.28
CA VAL A 650 -20.50 -33.11 -7.12
C VAL A 650 -19.49 -32.18 -7.82
N SER A 651 -19.91 -31.00 -8.27
CA SER A 651 -19.04 -30.03 -8.95
C SER A 651 -17.93 -29.44 -8.06
N ALA A 652 -18.09 -29.45 -6.73
CA ALA A 652 -17.07 -28.98 -5.79
C ALA A 652 -15.82 -29.86 -5.76
N TYR A 653 -15.88 -31.07 -6.32
CA TYR A 653 -14.74 -31.99 -6.41
C TYR A 653 -13.83 -31.75 -7.62
N VAL A 654 -14.19 -30.87 -8.57
CA VAL A 654 -13.38 -30.62 -9.77
C VAL A 654 -12.09 -29.88 -9.41
N GLY A 655 -10.94 -30.49 -9.70
CA GLY A 655 -9.61 -29.96 -9.40
C GLY A 655 -8.53 -31.04 -9.33
N ASP A 656 -7.32 -30.64 -8.98
CA ASP A 656 -6.17 -31.53 -8.79
C ASP A 656 -5.98 -31.93 -7.32
N TYR A 657 -5.50 -33.14 -7.09
CA TYR A 657 -5.29 -33.72 -5.77
C TYR A 657 -3.89 -34.35 -5.70
N THR A 658 -3.20 -34.16 -4.58
CA THR A 658 -2.10 -35.03 -4.16
C THR A 658 -2.69 -36.15 -3.32
N ALA A 659 -2.31 -37.39 -3.59
CA ALA A 659 -2.45 -38.48 -2.64
C ALA A 659 -1.08 -38.81 -2.06
N SER A 660 -1.01 -39.10 -0.76
CA SER A 660 0.19 -39.62 -0.12
C SER A 660 -0.06 -41.01 0.47
N ALA A 661 1.02 -41.77 0.60
CA ALA A 661 1.04 -42.98 1.41
C ALA A 661 2.38 -43.08 2.15
N THR A 662 2.32 -43.31 3.46
CA THR A 662 3.49 -43.49 4.31
C THR A 662 3.48 -44.90 4.89
N CYS A 663 4.46 -45.71 4.49
CA CYS A 663 4.73 -47.06 5.01
C CYS A 663 5.94 -46.96 5.95
N GLY A 664 5.72 -47.01 7.26
CA GLY A 664 6.80 -46.86 8.24
C GLY A 664 7.55 -45.52 8.09
N ASP A 665 8.79 -45.59 7.55
CA ASP A 665 9.65 -44.42 7.29
C ASP A 665 9.68 -44.01 5.80
N ASP A 666 9.10 -44.79 4.88
CA ASP A 666 9.02 -44.49 3.45
C ASP A 666 7.72 -43.72 3.14
N SER A 667 7.84 -42.44 2.79
CA SER A 667 6.71 -41.57 2.42
C SER A 667 6.70 -41.27 0.92
N MET A 668 5.57 -41.56 0.28
CA MET A 668 5.39 -41.53 -1.17
C MET A 668 4.21 -40.62 -1.54
N LYS A 669 4.33 -39.87 -2.64
CA LYS A 669 3.26 -39.02 -3.19
C LYS A 669 3.03 -39.31 -4.66
N GLU A 670 1.77 -39.29 -5.08
CA GLU A 670 1.31 -39.32 -6.47
C GLU A 670 0.14 -38.35 -6.63
N SER A 671 -0.23 -37.98 -7.86
CA SER A 671 -1.34 -37.05 -8.12
C SER A 671 -2.44 -37.65 -9.00
N PHE A 672 -3.66 -37.13 -8.84
CA PHE A 672 -4.79 -37.37 -9.74
C PHE A 672 -5.63 -36.10 -9.95
N THR A 673 -6.34 -36.06 -11.08
CA THR A 673 -7.20 -34.93 -11.46
C THR A 673 -8.66 -35.38 -11.53
N VAL A 674 -9.56 -34.62 -10.92
CA VAL A 674 -11.01 -34.79 -11.06
C VAL A 674 -11.55 -33.75 -12.05
N THR A 675 -12.13 -34.18 -13.16
CA THR A 675 -12.61 -33.30 -14.22
C THR A 675 -14.11 -33.05 -14.15
N ALA A 676 -14.56 -31.88 -14.61
CA ALA A 676 -15.97 -31.67 -14.92
C ALA A 676 -16.38 -32.62 -16.06
N GLY A 677 -17.51 -33.33 -15.89
CA GLY A 677 -18.01 -34.28 -16.87
C GLY A 677 -18.61 -33.61 -18.10
N ALA A 678 -18.70 -34.34 -19.21
CA ALA A 678 -19.06 -33.80 -20.53
C ALA A 678 -20.46 -33.13 -20.61
N ASP A 679 -21.38 -33.48 -19.71
CA ASP A 679 -22.76 -32.97 -19.66
C ASP A 679 -22.99 -31.86 -18.60
N GLY A 680 -21.94 -31.10 -18.24
CA GLY A 680 -21.97 -30.02 -17.24
C GLY A 680 -22.76 -28.76 -17.62
N GLY A 681 -24.01 -28.91 -18.10
CA GLY A 681 -24.84 -27.82 -18.60
C GLY A 681 -26.34 -28.00 -18.36
N GLY A 682 -26.79 -27.84 -17.12
CA GLY A 682 -28.22 -27.79 -16.78
C GLY A 682 -28.48 -27.69 -15.28
N SER A 683 -29.23 -26.67 -14.86
CA SER A 683 -29.71 -26.52 -13.48
C SER A 683 -31.00 -27.31 -13.27
N ASP A 684 -31.15 -27.96 -12.11
CA ASP A 684 -32.44 -28.20 -11.47
C ASP A 684 -32.24 -28.15 -9.94
N GLY A 685 -33.14 -27.48 -9.22
CA GLY A 685 -32.93 -27.13 -7.80
C GLY A 685 -33.80 -27.92 -6.82
N GLY A 686 -33.26 -28.19 -5.61
CA GLY A 686 -33.98 -28.83 -4.51
C GLY A 686 -33.41 -28.43 -3.15
N ASP A 687 -34.16 -27.61 -2.40
CA ASP A 687 -33.70 -26.91 -1.19
C ASP A 687 -34.09 -27.66 0.10
N ASN A 688 -33.12 -27.97 0.99
CA ASN A 688 -33.28 -27.71 2.43
C ASN A 688 -31.95 -27.79 3.23
N GLY A 689 -31.71 -26.79 4.08
CA GLY A 689 -30.38 -26.49 4.64
C GLY A 689 -29.75 -27.42 5.69
N GLY A 690 -28.45 -27.20 5.86
CA GLY A 690 -27.59 -27.71 6.93
C GLY A 690 -26.23 -27.00 6.87
N ASN A 691 -25.81 -26.30 7.93
CA ASN A 691 -24.57 -25.52 7.97
C ASN A 691 -23.48 -26.33 8.70
N ASP A 692 -23.01 -27.40 8.07
CA ASP A 692 -21.92 -28.24 8.57
C ASP A 692 -20.87 -28.43 7.45
N GLY A 693 -19.59 -28.37 7.80
CA GLY A 693 -18.49 -28.48 6.82
C GLY A 693 -18.45 -29.86 6.13
N SER A 694 -18.12 -29.86 4.83
CA SER A 694 -18.16 -31.03 3.94
C SER A 694 -17.18 -32.15 4.33
N GLN A 695 -17.58 -32.99 5.29
CA GLN A 695 -16.81 -34.13 5.77
C GLN A 695 -16.79 -35.29 4.76
N LEU A 696 -15.60 -35.86 4.57
CA LEU A 696 -15.44 -37.20 4.02
C LEU A 696 -15.71 -38.24 5.14
N PRO A 697 -16.56 -39.27 4.94
CA PRO A 697 -16.83 -40.28 5.96
C PRO A 697 -15.66 -41.26 6.07
N ARG A 698 -15.40 -41.70 7.30
CA ARG A 698 -14.44 -42.76 7.61
C ARG A 698 -14.84 -44.06 6.89
N THR A 699 -13.87 -44.72 6.26
CA THR A 699 -14.11 -45.94 5.46
C THR A 699 -14.75 -47.05 6.29
N GLY A 700 -15.84 -47.64 5.79
CA GLY A 700 -16.41 -48.84 6.38
C GLY A 700 -15.55 -50.07 6.07
N ALA A 701 -15.13 -50.80 7.12
CA ALA A 701 -14.32 -52.00 6.98
C ALA A 701 -15.16 -53.24 6.60
N ASP A 702 -15.50 -53.35 5.31
CA ASP A 702 -15.95 -54.55 4.61
C ASP A 702 -15.33 -54.46 3.19
N LEU A 703 -14.69 -55.48 2.63
CA LEU A 703 -14.89 -56.93 2.76
C LEU A 703 -13.52 -57.66 2.79
N GLY A 704 -13.44 -58.87 3.35
CA GLY A 704 -12.28 -59.74 3.05
C GLY A 704 -12.09 -60.95 3.97
N GLY A 705 -11.48 -60.74 5.15
CA GLY A 705 -11.13 -61.83 6.05
C GLY A 705 -10.51 -61.41 7.39
N LEU A 706 -10.60 -62.33 8.35
CA LEU A 706 -9.75 -62.45 9.55
C LEU A 706 -9.60 -61.25 10.51
N ALA A 707 -10.74 -60.81 11.04
CA ALA A 707 -11.01 -60.69 12.48
C ALA A 707 -10.07 -59.87 13.44
N SER A 708 -10.74 -59.06 14.28
CA SER A 708 -10.28 -58.50 15.57
C SER A 708 -9.30 -57.30 15.56
N GLY A 709 -9.84 -56.11 15.23
CA GLY A 709 -9.31 -54.82 15.68
C GLY A 709 -10.40 -54.03 16.42
N ALA A 710 -10.20 -53.68 17.70
CA ALA A 710 -11.19 -52.97 18.51
C ALA A 710 -10.87 -51.46 18.58
N MET A 711 -11.68 -50.64 17.91
CA MET A 711 -11.47 -49.19 17.83
C MET A 711 -11.74 -48.48 19.17
N LEU A 712 -10.82 -47.62 19.61
CA LEU A 712 -11.05 -46.64 20.68
C LEU A 712 -10.36 -45.31 20.34
N LEU A 713 -11.12 -44.35 19.81
CA LEU A 713 -10.67 -42.98 19.62
C LEU A 713 -10.60 -42.24 20.97
N LEU A 714 -9.46 -41.64 21.28
CA LEU A 714 -9.32 -40.61 22.31
C LEU A 714 -8.52 -39.44 21.73
N VAL A 715 -9.15 -38.26 21.69
CA VAL A 715 -8.58 -37.05 21.11
C VAL A 715 -7.88 -36.21 22.19
N GLY A 716 -6.65 -35.79 21.90
CA GLY A 716 -6.02 -34.60 22.49
C GLY A 716 -5.09 -34.84 23.70
N GLY A 717 -3.95 -34.13 23.69
CA GLY A 717 -3.06 -33.97 24.85
C GLY A 717 -1.60 -34.30 24.56
N ALA A 718 -0.78 -33.29 24.28
CA ALA A 718 0.66 -33.48 24.02
C ALA A 718 1.45 -33.78 25.32
N ALA A 719 2.26 -34.84 25.31
CA ALA A 719 3.32 -35.08 26.29
C ALA A 719 4.35 -36.11 25.78
N ILE A 720 5.47 -35.66 25.20
CA ILE A 720 6.59 -36.56 24.85
C ILE A 720 7.33 -36.98 26.14
N ALA A 721 7.01 -38.17 26.65
CA ALA A 721 7.57 -38.71 27.88
C ALA A 721 8.86 -39.50 27.62
N MET A 722 10.01 -38.82 27.58
CA MET A 722 11.33 -39.47 27.47
C MET A 722 11.57 -40.45 28.63
N THR A 723 11.79 -41.74 28.32
CA THR A 723 12.09 -42.79 29.32
C THR A 723 13.41 -43.53 29.06
N GLY A 724 14.51 -42.78 29.05
CA GLY A 724 15.85 -43.40 29.00
C GLY A 724 16.13 -44.29 30.22
N ARG A 725 16.39 -45.59 30.01
CA ARG A 725 16.89 -46.51 31.05
C ARG A 725 18.36 -46.85 30.81
N ARG A 726 19.22 -46.36 31.73
CA ARG A 726 20.67 -46.58 31.70
C ARG A 726 21.04 -48.05 31.98
N LYS A 727 22.13 -48.50 31.35
CA LYS A 727 22.83 -49.77 31.60
C LYS A 727 23.06 -49.98 33.11
N LYS A 728 22.95 -51.22 33.59
CA LYS A 728 23.36 -51.60 34.96
C LYS A 728 24.34 -52.76 34.91
N VAL A 729 25.61 -52.46 35.17
CA VAL A 729 26.73 -53.43 35.09
C VAL A 729 26.93 -54.12 36.44
N GLY A 730 27.13 -55.45 36.38
CA GLY A 730 28.02 -56.23 37.23
C GLY A 730 27.87 -56.14 38.75
N GLN A 731 27.27 -57.19 39.34
CA GLN A 731 27.71 -57.68 40.65
C GLN A 731 27.44 -59.20 40.78
N SER A 732 28.50 -60.01 40.76
CA SER A 732 28.48 -61.44 41.08
C SER A 732 28.97 -61.68 42.52
N PRO A 733 28.38 -62.67 43.21
CA PRO A 733 29.10 -63.89 43.57
C PRO A 733 28.23 -65.14 43.28
N THR A 734 28.67 -66.40 43.33
CA THR A 734 29.63 -67.10 44.22
C THR A 734 30.34 -68.28 43.54
N ASP A 735 31.45 -68.70 44.15
CA ASP A 735 32.09 -70.02 44.14
C ASP A 735 31.29 -71.21 43.52
N PHE A 736 31.76 -71.76 42.39
CA PHE A 736 32.62 -72.96 42.36
C PHE A 736 33.22 -73.24 40.97
#